data_AF-A0A8T5Y0L8-F1
#
_entry.id   AF-A0A8T5Y0L8-F1
#
_cell.length_a   1.000
_cell.length_b   1.000
_cell.length_c   1.000
_cell.angle_alpha   90.00
_cell.angle_beta   90.00
_cell.angle_gamma   90.00
#
_symmetry.space_group_name_H-M   'P 1'
#
loop_
_entity.id
_entity.type
_entity.pdbx_description
1 polymer ?
#
loop_
_entity_poly.entity_id
_entity_poly.type
_entity_poly.pdbx_seq_one_letter_code
_entity_poly.pdbx_strand_id
1 'polypeptide(L)'
;MWFFSGIYRDVYLQAEPQTAIFDFFARAGLDEKYRDGIIDLQVDIVNSSGQPEKWQVDVMLGRWPDAEVRVINSESFAAPAGETTRLQMQIPVPTPEQWTAETPNLYNLILVLRDQTSKEVHVKATRIGFRTVEIQEEQILVNGVPILFKGVNRHDFDPDHGWAVPRERYRQDLLIMKQNNINAIRTSHYPNAQLLYELCDELGLYVMDEADLETHGVRRKNVPGNNPLWTAAVVDRMERMVKRDRNHPCVVMWSLGNEAGYGSNFRRMKEAALQLDASRPFHYEGDYHMDVSDVLSRMYPSCDYLEKLGRHERVKIEPVTKILNQFISDDKPLRPEQYTGKPVVVCEYAHAMENSLGNFFKYIDVFEKYLNMAGGFIWDFVDQSVRKDGKWLYGGDFDEEKSHRYFCANGIVAADRSPHPSLYEVKKGYQNVSFAAVDIKEGKFTVQNKFAFTNLSEFTLCWQVKVGAEILEQGEAALPAVPPGESTELTLDFSQLTFPGTLEHVITLSVVTARDYPWAREGDEIAWDQFTIGQYLPLQAGEPGPKPKVTRVNSHICVHQGNKQRIVIDLKTAAVQEIALDGDNQLAGPLKVNFWRALTDNDKGYANFVPGLEKLLAGRTWRRATEDYRVKNYEIRETESAIEVSFTLSHRAFRENTVRYLIHANGPLEVQMDVVPRKDMYQVGFSTRLPRSKENFRWYGRGPHENYPDRKFGAKLNVYKLTVTELYHLYMRPQENGNRTDVRWLRVSDNAGRGLKITDTGGQYLNFSAWPFSQEALAAATHIHELQVEDFITLNIDLRQCGVGGDSPGIAALHDEFKIKKNQKHRLRFTITSI
;
A
#
# COMPACT_ATOMS: atom_id res chain seq x y z
N MET A 1 -5.03 -1.49 -18.52
CA MET A 1 -3.67 -1.94 -18.92
C MET A 1 -3.33 -1.51 -20.35
N TRP A 2 -2.07 -1.65 -20.76
CA TRP A 2 -1.61 -1.49 -22.14
C TRP A 2 -2.26 -2.49 -23.11
N PHE A 3 -2.30 -2.17 -24.40
CA PHE A 3 -2.78 -3.08 -25.45
C PHE A 3 -1.60 -3.55 -26.31
N PHE A 4 -0.89 -4.59 -25.84
CA PHE A 4 0.20 -5.21 -26.60
C PHE A 4 -0.33 -6.37 -27.48
N SER A 5 0.56 -6.99 -28.24
CA SER A 5 0.30 -8.20 -29.01
C SER A 5 1.58 -9.00 -29.26
N GLY A 6 1.47 -10.23 -29.75
CA GLY A 6 2.59 -11.09 -30.09
C GLY A 6 2.59 -12.42 -29.33
N ILE A 7 3.63 -13.23 -29.55
CA ILE A 7 3.88 -14.45 -28.78
C ILE A 7 4.69 -14.04 -27.54
N TYR A 8 4.00 -13.71 -26.45
CA TYR A 8 4.60 -13.13 -25.25
C TYR A 8 4.81 -14.14 -24.10
N ARG A 9 4.54 -15.43 -24.35
CA ARG A 9 4.81 -16.55 -23.43
C ARG A 9 5.54 -17.68 -24.17
N ASP A 10 6.10 -18.60 -23.41
CA ASP A 10 6.93 -19.70 -23.91
C ASP A 10 6.25 -20.56 -24.98
N VAL A 11 7.04 -21.03 -25.94
CA VAL A 11 6.65 -22.02 -26.95
C VAL A 11 7.60 -23.20 -26.85
N TYR A 12 7.06 -24.41 -26.75
CA TYR A 12 7.84 -25.65 -26.66
C TYR A 12 7.13 -26.79 -27.39
N LEU A 13 7.88 -27.86 -27.68
CA LEU A 13 7.35 -29.11 -28.22
C LEU A 13 7.43 -30.20 -27.14
N GLN A 14 6.35 -30.97 -27.02
CA GLN A 14 6.28 -32.14 -26.14
C GLN A 14 5.93 -33.37 -26.98
N ALA A 15 6.67 -34.46 -26.78
CA ALA A 15 6.38 -35.76 -27.39
C ALA A 15 5.88 -36.71 -26.29
N GLU A 16 4.73 -37.34 -26.53
CA GLU A 16 4.13 -38.30 -25.61
C GLU A 16 4.06 -39.69 -26.26
N PRO A 17 4.13 -40.79 -25.47
CA PRO A 17 3.92 -42.13 -25.99
C PRO A 17 2.49 -42.32 -26.50
N GLN A 18 2.25 -43.38 -27.30
CA GLN A 18 0.92 -43.67 -27.85
C GLN A 18 -0.13 -43.91 -26.77
N THR A 19 0.27 -44.56 -25.68
CA THR A 19 -0.55 -44.68 -24.47
C THR A 19 0.08 -43.79 -23.39
N ALA A 20 -0.68 -42.78 -22.95
CA ALA A 20 -0.15 -41.71 -22.13
C ALA A 20 -1.17 -41.22 -21.09
N ILE A 21 -0.66 -40.79 -19.93
CA ILE A 21 -1.41 -39.97 -18.99
C ILE A 21 -1.66 -38.60 -19.66
N PHE A 22 -2.90 -38.37 -20.05
CA PHE A 22 -3.32 -37.17 -20.80
C PHE A 22 -3.69 -36.02 -19.86
N ASP A 23 -4.43 -36.32 -18.79
CA ASP A 23 -4.85 -35.34 -17.80
C ASP A 23 -4.94 -36.00 -16.41
N PHE A 24 -4.75 -35.23 -15.35
CA PHE A 24 -5.01 -35.67 -14.00
C PHE A 24 -5.41 -34.51 -13.09
N PHE A 25 -6.19 -34.82 -12.06
CA PHE A 25 -6.57 -33.89 -11.01
C PHE A 25 -6.29 -34.54 -9.65
N ALA A 26 -5.36 -33.95 -8.90
CA ALA A 26 -5.00 -34.38 -7.55
C ALA A 26 -5.57 -33.41 -6.51
N ARG A 27 -6.73 -33.75 -5.94
CA ARG A 27 -7.31 -33.01 -4.81
C ARG A 27 -6.68 -33.50 -3.52
N ALA A 28 -5.71 -32.76 -3.00
CA ALA A 28 -5.07 -33.02 -1.70
C ALA A 28 -5.84 -32.30 -0.58
N GLY A 29 -6.92 -32.92 -0.12
CA GLY A 29 -7.78 -32.39 0.95
C GLY A 29 -7.41 -32.94 2.33
N LEU A 30 -8.08 -32.42 3.36
CA LEU A 30 -8.03 -32.91 4.74
C LEU A 30 -9.39 -33.49 5.16
N ASP A 31 -9.36 -34.37 6.15
CA ASP A 31 -10.57 -34.87 6.82
C ASP A 31 -11.29 -33.78 7.64
N GLU A 32 -12.48 -34.10 8.16
CA GLU A 32 -13.31 -33.15 8.94
C GLU A 32 -12.63 -32.62 10.21
N LYS A 33 -11.56 -33.28 10.67
CA LYS A 33 -10.77 -32.86 11.85
C LYS A 33 -9.52 -32.08 11.44
N TYR A 34 -9.33 -31.83 10.15
CA TYR A 34 -8.15 -31.19 9.57
C TYR A 34 -6.85 -31.83 10.06
N ARG A 35 -6.81 -33.17 10.14
CA ARG A 35 -5.66 -33.93 10.65
C ARG A 35 -5.08 -34.84 9.60
N ASP A 36 -5.89 -35.74 9.04
CA ASP A 36 -5.43 -36.72 8.07
C ASP A 36 -5.75 -36.23 6.65
N GLY A 37 -4.84 -36.49 5.71
CA GLY A 37 -4.98 -36.09 4.33
C GLY A 37 -5.64 -37.18 3.48
N ILE A 38 -6.34 -36.76 2.44
CA ILE A 38 -6.86 -37.65 1.39
C ILE A 38 -6.49 -37.04 0.05
N ILE A 39 -5.78 -37.82 -0.78
CA ILE A 39 -5.58 -37.48 -2.19
C ILE A 39 -6.71 -38.14 -2.97
N ASP A 40 -7.68 -37.34 -3.41
CA ASP A 40 -8.70 -37.74 -4.38
C ASP A 40 -8.16 -37.46 -5.78
N LEU A 41 -7.70 -38.54 -6.44
CA LEU A 41 -6.94 -38.51 -7.68
C LEU A 41 -7.77 -39.06 -8.83
N GLN A 42 -8.02 -38.21 -9.83
CA GLN A 42 -8.53 -38.62 -11.12
C GLN A 42 -7.38 -38.65 -12.13
N VAL A 43 -7.24 -39.74 -12.90
CA VAL A 43 -6.25 -39.87 -13.97
C VAL A 43 -6.94 -40.30 -15.26
N ASP A 44 -6.80 -39.51 -16.32
CA ASP A 44 -7.30 -39.82 -17.66
C ASP A 44 -6.13 -40.31 -18.52
N ILE A 45 -6.16 -41.59 -18.89
CA ILE A 45 -5.17 -42.24 -19.76
C ILE A 45 -5.76 -42.42 -21.14
N VAL A 46 -5.09 -41.88 -22.16
CA VAL A 46 -5.47 -42.07 -23.57
C VAL A 46 -4.61 -43.18 -24.16
N ASN A 47 -5.24 -44.17 -24.79
CA ASN A 47 -4.55 -45.15 -25.62
C ASN A 47 -4.82 -44.84 -27.10
N SER A 48 -3.87 -44.16 -27.75
CA SER A 48 -3.91 -43.88 -29.19
C SER A 48 -3.27 -44.99 -30.03
N SER A 49 -2.86 -46.10 -29.41
CA SER A 49 -2.42 -47.27 -30.16
C SER A 49 -3.61 -47.94 -30.83
N GLY A 50 -3.34 -48.70 -31.90
CA GLY A 50 -4.37 -49.45 -32.61
C GLY A 50 -4.83 -50.74 -31.91
N GLN A 51 -4.39 -51.01 -30.68
CA GLN A 51 -4.63 -52.27 -29.98
C GLN A 51 -4.98 -52.04 -28.49
N PRO A 52 -5.81 -52.90 -27.89
CA PRO A 52 -6.05 -52.85 -26.45
C PRO A 52 -4.81 -53.30 -25.69
N GLU A 53 -4.50 -52.60 -24.60
CA GLU A 53 -3.30 -52.86 -23.80
C GLU A 53 -3.66 -52.97 -22.31
N LYS A 54 -2.76 -53.54 -21.51
CA LYS A 54 -2.89 -53.55 -20.04
C LYS A 54 -1.75 -52.74 -19.46
N TRP A 55 -2.09 -51.92 -18.48
CA TRP A 55 -1.21 -50.92 -17.92
C TRP A 55 -1.35 -50.90 -16.40
N GLN A 56 -0.34 -50.35 -15.75
CA GLN A 56 -0.36 -50.04 -14.33
C GLN A 56 0.00 -48.57 -14.15
N VAL A 57 -0.71 -47.85 -13.27
CA VAL A 57 -0.30 -46.53 -12.79
C VAL A 57 0.14 -46.67 -11.35
N ASP A 58 1.41 -46.34 -11.09
CA ASP A 58 1.92 -46.15 -9.74
C ASP A 58 1.80 -44.67 -9.36
N VAL A 59 1.29 -44.42 -8.15
CA VAL A 59 1.21 -43.10 -7.55
C VAL A 59 2.28 -43.02 -6.48
N MET A 60 3.20 -42.09 -6.63
CA MET A 60 4.30 -41.87 -5.68
C MET A 60 4.19 -40.50 -5.02
N LEU A 61 4.57 -40.44 -3.74
CA LEU A 61 4.53 -39.23 -2.95
C LEU A 61 5.81 -39.09 -2.12
N GLY A 62 6.35 -37.86 -2.05
CA GLY A 62 7.46 -37.50 -1.17
C GLY A 62 7.41 -36.01 -0.85
N ARG A 63 7.82 -35.62 0.35
CA ARG A 63 7.89 -34.20 0.75
C ARG A 63 8.90 -33.44 -0.12
N TRP A 64 8.50 -32.31 -0.67
CA TRP A 64 9.36 -31.44 -1.46
C TRP A 64 10.22 -30.53 -0.53
N PRO A 65 11.47 -30.19 -0.89
CA PRO A 65 12.19 -30.63 -2.09
C PRO A 65 12.96 -31.94 -1.94
N ASP A 66 13.26 -32.38 -0.72
CA ASP A 66 14.39 -33.29 -0.47
C ASP A 66 14.02 -34.72 -0.05
N ALA A 67 12.75 -35.02 0.22
CA ALA A 67 12.39 -36.36 0.69
C ALA A 67 12.27 -37.37 -0.45
N GLU A 68 12.66 -38.61 -0.15
CA GLU A 68 12.50 -39.75 -1.05
C GLU A 68 11.01 -39.98 -1.37
N VAL A 69 10.71 -40.13 -2.66
CA VAL A 69 9.37 -40.47 -3.14
C VAL A 69 9.11 -41.96 -2.99
N ARG A 70 7.92 -42.32 -2.49
CA ARG A 70 7.51 -43.71 -2.28
C ARG A 70 6.21 -43.99 -2.98
N VAL A 71 6.04 -45.22 -3.48
CA VAL A 71 4.76 -45.68 -4.02
C VAL A 71 3.74 -45.73 -2.87
N ILE A 72 2.66 -44.97 -3.00
CA ILE A 72 1.56 -44.90 -2.03
C ILE A 72 0.29 -45.60 -2.55
N ASN A 73 0.19 -45.80 -3.86
CA ASN A 73 -0.87 -46.58 -4.48
C ASN A 73 -0.41 -47.14 -5.83
N SER A 74 -1.01 -48.25 -6.25
CA SER A 74 -0.79 -48.86 -7.57
C SER A 74 -2.10 -49.42 -8.10
N GLU A 75 -2.47 -49.06 -9.33
CA GLU A 75 -3.71 -49.52 -9.95
C GLU A 75 -3.43 -50.12 -11.34
N SER A 76 -3.91 -51.34 -11.57
CA SER A 76 -3.83 -52.02 -12.86
C SER A 76 -5.15 -51.90 -13.62
N PHE A 77 -5.08 -51.64 -14.93
CA PHE A 77 -6.26 -51.42 -15.77
C PHE A 77 -6.04 -51.90 -17.21
N ALA A 78 -7.13 -52.04 -17.94
CA ALA A 78 -7.12 -52.26 -19.38
C ALA A 78 -7.41 -50.93 -20.08
N ALA A 79 -6.61 -50.59 -21.08
CA ALA A 79 -6.80 -49.40 -21.91
C ALA A 79 -7.25 -49.83 -23.31
N PRO A 80 -8.54 -49.66 -23.67
CA PRO A 80 -9.04 -50.01 -25.00
C PRO A 80 -8.39 -49.15 -26.09
N ALA A 81 -8.28 -49.68 -27.30
CA ALA A 81 -7.69 -48.98 -28.44
C ALA A 81 -8.50 -47.73 -28.83
N GLY A 82 -7.85 -46.58 -28.97
CA GLY A 82 -8.49 -45.32 -29.37
C GLY A 82 -9.39 -44.68 -28.32
N GLU A 83 -9.38 -45.16 -27.07
CA GLU A 83 -10.26 -44.69 -26.01
C GLU A 83 -9.48 -44.01 -24.86
N THR A 84 -10.22 -43.28 -24.03
CA THR A 84 -9.72 -42.72 -22.76
C THR A 84 -10.24 -43.57 -21.60
N THR A 85 -9.35 -44.11 -20.79
CA THR A 85 -9.68 -44.77 -19.53
C THR A 85 -9.48 -43.80 -18.37
N ARG A 86 -10.52 -43.62 -17.56
CA ARG A 86 -10.48 -42.78 -16.36
C ARG A 86 -10.34 -43.65 -15.12
N LEU A 87 -9.31 -43.41 -14.33
CA LEU A 87 -9.12 -43.99 -13.00
C LEU A 87 -9.51 -42.98 -11.93
N GLN A 88 -10.10 -43.47 -10.83
CA GLN A 88 -10.45 -42.67 -9.67
C GLN A 88 -9.95 -43.38 -8.41
N MET A 89 -9.06 -42.72 -7.68
CA MET A 89 -8.41 -43.24 -6.49
C MET A 89 -8.61 -42.30 -5.31
N GLN A 90 -8.88 -42.85 -4.12
CA GLN A 90 -8.82 -42.12 -2.86
C GLN A 90 -7.69 -42.70 -2.02
N ILE A 91 -6.63 -41.93 -1.83
CA ILE A 91 -5.40 -42.39 -1.20
C ILE A 91 -5.23 -41.66 0.15
N PRO A 92 -5.39 -42.34 1.29
CA PRO A 92 -5.21 -41.72 2.59
C PRO A 92 -3.73 -41.47 2.88
N VAL A 93 -3.44 -40.31 3.47
CA VAL A 93 -2.11 -39.90 3.92
C VAL A 93 -2.23 -39.48 5.37
N PRO A 94 -1.77 -40.30 6.34
CA PRO A 94 -1.87 -39.96 7.75
C PRO A 94 -1.04 -38.73 8.10
N THR A 95 -1.64 -37.78 8.82
CA THR A 95 -0.98 -36.59 9.39
C THR A 95 0.02 -35.89 8.44
N PRO A 96 -0.38 -35.45 7.24
CA PRO A 96 0.52 -34.74 6.35
C PRO A 96 0.81 -33.35 6.93
N GLU A 97 1.96 -32.81 6.58
CA GLU A 97 2.21 -31.39 6.83
C GLU A 97 1.37 -30.56 5.87
N GLN A 98 0.58 -29.66 6.43
CA GLN A 98 -0.45 -28.93 5.70
C GLN A 98 0.13 -27.70 5.00
N TRP A 99 -0.46 -27.35 3.87
CA TRP A 99 -0.11 -26.16 3.13
C TRP A 99 -0.95 -24.97 3.59
N THR A 100 -0.28 -23.86 3.91
CA THR A 100 -0.90 -22.54 4.13
C THR A 100 0.01 -21.45 3.56
N ALA A 101 -0.46 -20.18 3.56
CA ALA A 101 0.39 -19.06 3.18
C ALA A 101 1.51 -18.75 4.21
N GLU A 102 1.41 -19.27 5.43
CA GLU A 102 2.41 -19.10 6.50
C GLU A 102 3.41 -20.27 6.52
N THR A 103 2.93 -21.48 6.25
CA THR A 103 3.67 -22.74 6.23
C THR A 103 3.42 -23.49 4.91
N PRO A 104 4.11 -23.13 3.81
CA PRO A 104 3.85 -23.65 2.48
C PRO A 104 4.43 -25.06 2.25
N ASN A 105 3.98 -26.05 3.05
CA ASN A 105 4.45 -27.42 2.93
C ASN A 105 3.96 -28.06 1.63
N LEU A 106 4.89 -28.60 0.82
CA LEU A 106 4.61 -29.19 -0.47
C LEU A 106 5.09 -30.64 -0.55
N TYR A 107 4.45 -31.41 -1.43
CA TYR A 107 4.82 -32.77 -1.78
C TYR A 107 4.92 -32.92 -3.29
N ASN A 108 5.90 -33.71 -3.75
CA ASN A 108 5.96 -34.20 -5.12
C ASN A 108 4.99 -35.37 -5.28
N LEU A 109 3.96 -35.19 -6.09
CA LEU A 109 3.10 -36.27 -6.56
C LEU A 109 3.58 -36.70 -7.95
N ILE A 110 3.96 -37.96 -8.09
CA ILE A 110 4.47 -38.52 -9.34
C ILE A 110 3.57 -39.68 -9.77
N LEU A 111 3.09 -39.63 -11.01
CA LEU A 111 2.32 -40.68 -11.65
C LEU A 111 3.21 -41.40 -12.66
N VAL A 112 3.40 -42.70 -12.48
CA VAL A 112 4.24 -43.53 -13.34
C VAL A 112 3.39 -44.57 -14.05
N LEU A 113 3.25 -44.44 -15.36
CA LEU A 113 2.57 -45.41 -16.22
C LEU A 113 3.57 -46.51 -16.63
N ARG A 114 3.25 -47.76 -16.28
CA ARG A 114 4.05 -48.95 -16.55
C ARG A 114 3.34 -49.95 -17.44
N ASP A 115 4.09 -50.55 -18.35
CA ASP A 115 3.59 -51.62 -19.21
C ASP A 115 3.53 -52.99 -18.49
N GLN A 116 3.09 -54.02 -19.20
CA GLN A 116 2.97 -55.39 -18.67
C GLN A 116 4.31 -56.03 -18.25
N THR A 117 5.44 -55.46 -18.68
CA THR A 117 6.79 -55.89 -18.28
C THR A 117 7.31 -55.10 -17.07
N SER A 118 6.46 -54.28 -16.44
CA SER A 118 6.77 -53.34 -15.36
C SER A 118 7.74 -52.23 -15.77
N LYS A 119 7.96 -52.03 -17.08
CA LYS A 119 8.80 -50.95 -17.60
C LYS A 119 8.04 -49.64 -17.51
N GLU A 120 8.73 -48.60 -17.04
CA GLU A 120 8.24 -47.22 -17.05
C GLU A 120 8.15 -46.66 -18.49
N VAL A 121 6.97 -46.13 -18.84
CA VAL A 121 6.68 -45.62 -20.20
C VAL A 121 6.36 -44.13 -20.19
N HIS A 122 5.63 -43.64 -19.19
CA HIS A 122 5.29 -42.22 -19.09
C HIS A 122 5.25 -41.78 -17.63
N VAL A 123 5.84 -40.61 -17.34
CA VAL A 123 5.82 -40.00 -16.01
C VAL A 123 5.23 -38.60 -16.11
N LYS A 124 4.28 -38.29 -15.22
CA LYS A 124 3.80 -36.93 -14.95
C LYS A 124 4.03 -36.61 -13.49
N ALA A 125 4.42 -35.38 -13.19
CA ALA A 125 4.64 -34.92 -11.83
C ALA A 125 4.03 -33.54 -11.60
N THR A 126 3.55 -33.31 -10.38
CA THR A 126 3.16 -31.98 -9.91
C THR A 126 3.51 -31.85 -8.43
N ARG A 127 3.60 -30.60 -7.97
CA ARG A 127 3.59 -30.31 -6.53
C ARG A 127 2.14 -30.22 -6.06
N ILE A 128 1.86 -30.78 -4.89
CA ILE A 128 0.59 -30.66 -4.19
C ILE A 128 0.84 -30.18 -2.76
N GLY A 129 -0.16 -29.55 -2.16
CA GLY A 129 -0.17 -29.16 -0.75
C GLY A 129 -1.49 -29.59 -0.12
N PHE A 130 -1.43 -30.22 1.06
CA PHE A 130 -2.63 -30.68 1.76
C PHE A 130 -3.35 -29.49 2.38
N ARG A 131 -4.54 -29.18 1.87
CA ARG A 131 -5.37 -28.08 2.38
C ARG A 131 -6.85 -28.29 2.05
N THR A 132 -7.72 -27.72 2.88
CA THR A 132 -9.16 -27.60 2.60
C THR A 132 -9.55 -26.13 2.65
N VAL A 133 -10.33 -25.67 1.67
CA VAL A 133 -10.90 -24.32 1.63
C VAL A 133 -12.41 -24.44 1.67
N GLU A 134 -13.06 -23.69 2.56
CA GLU A 134 -14.51 -23.74 2.72
C GLU A 134 -15.06 -22.41 3.25
N ILE A 135 -16.38 -22.26 3.16
CA ILE A 135 -17.10 -21.15 3.75
C ILE A 135 -18.01 -21.68 4.85
N GLN A 136 -17.78 -21.23 6.08
CA GLN A 136 -18.60 -21.56 7.24
C GLN A 136 -18.85 -20.28 8.04
N GLU A 137 -20.10 -20.09 8.49
CA GLU A 137 -20.49 -18.95 9.34
C GLU A 137 -20.08 -17.58 8.74
N GLU A 138 -20.20 -17.42 7.42
CA GLU A 138 -19.79 -16.22 6.69
C GLU A 138 -18.28 -15.93 6.72
N GLN A 139 -17.45 -16.92 7.00
CA GLN A 139 -15.99 -16.80 6.99
C GLN A 139 -15.37 -17.72 5.95
N ILE A 140 -14.25 -17.31 5.36
CA ILE A 140 -13.45 -18.17 4.48
C ILE A 140 -12.42 -18.86 5.35
N LEU A 141 -12.51 -20.19 5.42
CA LEU A 141 -11.61 -21.01 6.21
C LEU A 141 -10.56 -21.67 5.31
N VAL A 142 -9.32 -21.72 5.80
CA VAL A 142 -8.30 -22.64 5.28
C VAL A 142 -7.93 -23.56 6.43
N ASN A 143 -8.09 -24.87 6.23
CA ASN A 143 -7.83 -25.90 7.24
C ASN A 143 -8.56 -25.63 8.58
N GLY A 144 -9.81 -25.18 8.48
CA GLY A 144 -10.66 -24.87 9.65
C GLY A 144 -10.37 -23.53 10.33
N VAL A 145 -9.44 -22.72 9.82
CA VAL A 145 -9.07 -21.43 10.41
C VAL A 145 -9.52 -20.26 9.52
N PRO A 146 -10.23 -19.24 10.05
CA PRO A 146 -10.62 -18.06 9.29
C PRO A 146 -9.41 -17.29 8.76
N ILE A 147 -9.45 -16.93 7.47
CA ILE A 147 -8.36 -16.20 6.81
C ILE A 147 -8.79 -14.76 6.49
N LEU A 148 -7.91 -13.83 6.85
CA LEU A 148 -7.96 -12.45 6.39
C LEU A 148 -7.06 -12.31 5.15
N PHE A 149 -7.63 -12.03 3.98
CA PHE A 149 -6.86 -11.72 2.80
C PHE A 149 -6.24 -10.33 2.93
N LYS A 150 -4.92 -10.31 3.10
CA LYS A 150 -4.04 -9.14 3.07
C LYS A 150 -3.45 -9.07 1.67
N GLY A 151 -4.31 -8.77 0.70
CA GLY A 151 -4.06 -9.02 -0.70
C GLY A 151 -3.66 -7.81 -1.54
N VAL A 152 -3.18 -8.08 -2.74
CA VAL A 152 -2.94 -7.07 -3.78
C VAL A 152 -3.32 -7.61 -5.16
N ASN A 153 -3.85 -6.74 -6.03
CA ASN A 153 -4.05 -7.04 -7.45
C ASN A 153 -2.70 -7.00 -8.17
N ARG A 154 -2.44 -7.95 -9.06
CA ARG A 154 -1.18 -8.02 -9.81
C ARG A 154 -1.44 -8.26 -11.30
N HIS A 155 -0.99 -7.31 -12.12
CA HIS A 155 -0.82 -7.49 -13.56
C HIS A 155 0.53 -8.12 -13.92
N ASP A 156 0.57 -8.95 -14.98
CA ASP A 156 1.82 -9.38 -15.61
C ASP A 156 2.43 -8.21 -16.40
N PHE A 157 3.30 -7.44 -15.77
CA PHE A 157 3.94 -6.27 -16.40
C PHE A 157 5.42 -6.12 -16.03
N ASP A 158 6.27 -5.93 -17.04
CA ASP A 158 7.65 -5.49 -16.92
C ASP A 158 7.87 -4.23 -17.78
N PRO A 159 8.59 -3.21 -17.27
CA PRO A 159 8.74 -1.93 -17.97
C PRO A 159 9.48 -2.01 -19.30
N ASP A 160 10.33 -3.03 -19.51
CA ASP A 160 11.10 -3.19 -20.75
C ASP A 160 10.49 -4.24 -21.69
N HIS A 161 9.80 -5.24 -21.13
CA HIS A 161 9.28 -6.39 -21.88
C HIS A 161 7.74 -6.45 -21.98
N GLY A 162 7.03 -5.48 -21.40
CA GLY A 162 5.56 -5.45 -21.38
C GLY A 162 4.99 -6.68 -20.70
N TRP A 163 4.16 -7.44 -21.43
CA TRP A 163 3.56 -8.69 -20.91
C TRP A 163 4.49 -9.91 -20.94
N ALA A 164 5.65 -9.83 -21.59
CA ALA A 164 6.66 -10.89 -21.59
C ALA A 164 7.55 -10.80 -20.34
N VAL A 165 6.93 -10.92 -19.17
CA VAL A 165 7.58 -10.70 -17.87
C VAL A 165 8.75 -11.69 -17.66
N PRO A 166 9.98 -11.22 -17.37
CA PRO A 166 11.11 -12.10 -17.08
C PRO A 166 10.87 -13.00 -15.85
N ARG A 167 11.46 -14.21 -15.85
CA ARG A 167 11.23 -15.22 -14.80
C ARG A 167 11.61 -14.72 -13.40
N GLU A 168 12.73 -14.02 -13.29
CA GLU A 168 13.23 -13.44 -12.06
C GLU A 168 12.29 -12.37 -11.48
N ARG A 169 11.53 -11.69 -12.34
CA ARG A 169 10.60 -10.64 -11.93
C ARG A 169 9.45 -11.21 -11.10
N TYR A 170 8.94 -12.39 -11.46
CA TYR A 170 7.92 -13.06 -10.66
C TYR A 170 8.39 -13.30 -9.23
N ARG A 171 9.60 -13.85 -9.04
CA ARG A 171 10.14 -14.07 -7.70
C ARG A 171 10.38 -12.74 -6.97
N GLN A 172 10.92 -11.72 -7.66
CA GLN A 172 11.09 -10.39 -7.06
C GLN A 172 9.77 -9.82 -6.52
N ASP A 173 8.71 -9.86 -7.33
CA ASP A 173 7.39 -9.35 -6.94
C ASP A 173 6.88 -10.06 -5.68
N LEU A 174 6.94 -11.39 -5.65
CA LEU A 174 6.46 -12.20 -4.53
C LEU A 174 7.28 -12.00 -3.24
N LEU A 175 8.59 -11.80 -3.36
CA LEU A 175 9.45 -11.49 -2.22
C LEU A 175 9.10 -10.13 -1.61
N ILE A 176 8.91 -9.11 -2.46
CA ILE A 176 8.46 -7.79 -2.00
C ILE A 176 7.12 -7.90 -1.28
N MET A 177 6.17 -8.66 -1.83
CA MET A 177 4.87 -8.89 -1.18
C MET A 177 5.03 -9.51 0.21
N LYS A 178 5.74 -10.64 0.31
CA LYS A 178 6.00 -11.34 1.58
C LYS A 178 6.68 -10.46 2.63
N GLN A 179 7.73 -9.73 2.24
CA GLN A 179 8.49 -8.85 3.12
C GLN A 179 7.68 -7.64 3.63
N ASN A 180 6.52 -7.37 3.02
CA ASN A 180 5.59 -6.31 3.38
C ASN A 180 4.23 -6.86 3.85
N ASN A 181 4.23 -8.08 4.42
CA ASN A 181 3.08 -8.72 5.07
C ASN A 181 1.88 -9.02 4.16
N ILE A 182 2.06 -9.00 2.84
CA ILE A 182 1.03 -9.41 1.87
C ILE A 182 0.97 -10.94 1.82
N ASN A 183 -0.23 -11.51 1.96
CA ASN A 183 -0.45 -12.95 1.97
C ASN A 183 -1.27 -13.47 0.77
N ALA A 184 -1.83 -12.57 -0.06
CA ALA A 184 -2.72 -12.96 -1.14
C ALA A 184 -2.54 -12.14 -2.43
N ILE A 185 -2.86 -12.75 -3.58
CA ILE A 185 -2.84 -12.12 -4.91
C ILE A 185 -4.17 -12.39 -5.61
N ARG A 186 -4.69 -11.35 -6.29
CA ARG A 186 -5.70 -11.50 -7.33
C ARG A 186 -5.02 -11.31 -8.68
N THR A 187 -5.19 -12.27 -9.60
CA THR A 187 -4.58 -12.23 -10.94
C THR A 187 -5.38 -11.31 -11.88
N SER A 188 -5.33 -10.00 -11.63
CA SER A 188 -6.08 -9.00 -12.39
C SER A 188 -5.59 -8.94 -13.86
N HIS A 189 -6.40 -9.19 -14.88
CA HIS A 189 -7.75 -9.79 -14.89
C HIS A 189 -7.79 -11.00 -15.82
N TYR A 190 -6.82 -11.90 -15.63
CA TYR A 190 -6.58 -13.04 -16.49
C TYR A 190 -5.64 -14.07 -15.82
N PRO A 191 -5.65 -15.34 -16.29
CA PRO A 191 -4.74 -16.33 -15.79
C PRO A 191 -3.28 -15.93 -16.12
N ASN A 192 -2.46 -15.84 -15.08
CA ASN A 192 -1.06 -15.44 -15.19
C ASN A 192 -0.20 -16.58 -15.78
N ALA A 193 1.12 -16.35 -15.93
CA ALA A 193 2.05 -17.41 -16.31
C ALA A 193 2.11 -18.52 -15.23
N GLN A 194 2.29 -19.78 -15.64
CA GLN A 194 2.35 -20.94 -14.74
C GLN A 194 3.38 -20.78 -13.62
N LEU A 195 4.50 -20.12 -13.91
CA LEU A 195 5.56 -19.81 -12.95
C LEU A 195 5.05 -19.02 -11.73
N LEU A 196 4.04 -18.14 -11.88
CA LEU A 196 3.49 -17.41 -10.74
C LEU A 196 2.91 -18.38 -9.71
N TYR A 197 2.05 -19.28 -10.13
CA TYR A 197 1.38 -20.25 -9.25
C TYR A 197 2.40 -21.19 -8.61
N GLU A 198 3.37 -21.65 -9.38
CA GLU A 198 4.50 -22.45 -8.89
C GLU A 198 5.29 -21.75 -7.77
N LEU A 199 5.51 -20.44 -7.88
CA LEU A 199 6.20 -19.67 -6.86
C LEU A 199 5.27 -19.29 -5.69
N CYS A 200 3.98 -19.08 -5.92
CA CYS A 200 3.00 -18.87 -4.86
C CYS A 200 2.79 -20.12 -4.01
N ASP A 201 2.83 -21.31 -4.61
CA ASP A 201 2.83 -22.58 -3.90
C ASP A 201 4.05 -22.68 -2.97
N GLU A 202 5.24 -22.31 -3.45
CA GLU A 202 6.51 -22.42 -2.75
C GLU A 202 6.69 -21.36 -1.66
N LEU A 203 6.38 -20.10 -1.96
CA LEU A 203 6.54 -18.96 -1.06
C LEU A 203 5.30 -18.75 -0.16
N GLY A 204 4.22 -19.49 -0.42
CA GLY A 204 2.98 -19.46 0.34
C GLY A 204 2.17 -18.19 0.14
N LEU A 205 1.55 -17.96 -1.02
CA LEU A 205 0.55 -16.90 -1.20
C LEU A 205 -0.78 -17.49 -1.60
N TYR A 206 -1.88 -16.99 -1.03
CA TYR A 206 -3.22 -17.31 -1.49
C TYR A 206 -3.49 -16.63 -2.83
N VAL A 207 -4.08 -17.35 -3.78
CA VAL A 207 -4.37 -16.84 -5.12
C VAL A 207 -5.87 -16.92 -5.38
N MET A 208 -6.45 -15.77 -5.73
CA MET A 208 -7.71 -15.69 -6.46
C MET A 208 -7.38 -15.69 -7.96
N ASP A 209 -7.61 -16.81 -8.62
CA ASP A 209 -7.29 -17.00 -10.03
C ASP A 209 -8.49 -16.61 -10.90
N GLU A 210 -8.28 -15.69 -11.82
CA GLU A 210 -9.35 -14.98 -12.52
C GLU A 210 -9.35 -15.28 -14.02
N ALA A 211 -10.52 -15.67 -14.54
CA ALA A 211 -10.70 -15.93 -15.96
C ALA A 211 -10.46 -14.66 -16.77
N ASP A 212 -9.84 -14.80 -17.94
CA ASP A 212 -9.60 -13.70 -18.88
C ASP A 212 -10.93 -13.25 -19.51
N LEU A 213 -11.75 -12.51 -18.76
CA LEU A 213 -13.05 -12.03 -19.19
C LEU A 213 -13.29 -10.63 -18.63
N GLU A 214 -13.05 -9.64 -19.48
CA GLU A 214 -13.41 -8.25 -19.21
C GLU A 214 -14.07 -7.64 -20.44
N THR A 215 -15.24 -7.01 -20.24
CA THR A 215 -15.98 -6.33 -21.32
C THR A 215 -16.38 -4.91 -20.93
N HIS A 216 -15.59 -4.25 -20.08
CA HIS A 216 -15.86 -2.95 -19.46
C HIS A 216 -16.57 -1.95 -20.41
N GLY A 217 -15.98 -1.69 -21.59
CA GLY A 217 -16.52 -0.72 -22.55
C GLY A 217 -17.89 -1.06 -23.16
N VAL A 218 -18.35 -2.32 -23.05
CA VAL A 218 -19.63 -2.80 -23.58
C VAL A 218 -20.45 -3.62 -22.56
N ARG A 219 -20.06 -3.65 -21.29
CA ARG A 219 -20.66 -4.51 -20.25
C ARG A 219 -22.17 -4.30 -20.06
N ARG A 220 -22.64 -3.09 -20.34
CA ARG A 220 -24.07 -2.70 -20.29
C ARG A 220 -24.84 -2.97 -21.59
N LYS A 221 -24.19 -3.56 -22.60
CA LYS A 221 -24.77 -3.86 -23.92
C LYS A 221 -25.04 -5.37 -24.11
N ASN A 222 -25.24 -6.10 -23.02
CA ASN A 222 -25.52 -7.54 -23.03
C ASN A 222 -24.35 -8.36 -23.65
N VAL A 223 -23.11 -8.02 -23.27
CA VAL A 223 -21.87 -8.69 -23.70
C VAL A 223 -20.98 -8.94 -22.47
N PRO A 224 -20.80 -10.20 -22.03
CA PRO A 224 -21.48 -11.40 -22.54
C PRO A 224 -22.95 -11.47 -22.11
N GLY A 225 -23.30 -10.92 -20.94
CA GLY A 225 -24.67 -10.85 -20.42
C GLY A 225 -25.46 -12.17 -20.55
N ASN A 226 -26.64 -12.08 -21.15
CA ASN A 226 -27.52 -13.21 -21.49
C ASN A 226 -27.39 -13.67 -22.95
N ASN A 227 -26.46 -13.10 -23.72
CA ASN A 227 -26.42 -13.33 -25.16
C ASN A 227 -25.79 -14.70 -25.46
N PRO A 228 -26.54 -15.64 -26.08
CA PRO A 228 -26.07 -16.99 -26.32
C PRO A 228 -24.89 -17.07 -27.29
N LEU A 229 -24.66 -16.04 -28.11
CA LEU A 229 -23.51 -15.93 -28.99
C LEU A 229 -22.18 -16.02 -28.22
N TRP A 230 -22.15 -15.52 -26.99
CA TRP A 230 -20.94 -15.46 -26.17
C TRP A 230 -20.78 -16.66 -25.22
N THR A 231 -21.80 -17.51 -25.07
CA THR A 231 -21.79 -18.62 -24.10
C THR A 231 -20.57 -19.51 -24.25
N ALA A 232 -20.33 -20.04 -25.45
CA ALA A 232 -19.23 -20.96 -25.69
C ALA A 232 -17.87 -20.31 -25.41
N ALA A 233 -17.70 -19.05 -25.80
CA ALA A 233 -16.44 -18.33 -25.62
C ALA A 233 -16.10 -18.09 -24.14
N VAL A 234 -17.10 -17.73 -23.31
CA VAL A 234 -16.85 -17.47 -21.89
C VAL A 234 -16.72 -18.75 -21.08
N VAL A 235 -17.46 -19.80 -21.44
CA VAL A 235 -17.30 -21.13 -20.81
C VAL A 235 -15.93 -21.71 -21.13
N ASP A 236 -15.45 -21.62 -22.37
CA ASP A 236 -14.10 -22.07 -22.76
C ASP A 236 -13.00 -21.40 -21.90
N ARG A 237 -13.09 -20.08 -21.73
CA ARG A 237 -12.14 -19.30 -20.90
C ARG A 237 -12.10 -19.83 -19.46
N MET A 238 -13.26 -20.10 -18.87
CA MET A 238 -13.36 -20.62 -17.51
C MET A 238 -12.83 -22.06 -17.41
N GLU A 239 -13.29 -22.96 -18.27
CA GLU A 239 -12.90 -24.37 -18.24
C GLU A 239 -11.40 -24.55 -18.45
N ARG A 240 -10.78 -23.78 -19.34
CA ARG A 240 -9.35 -23.88 -19.63
C ARG A 240 -8.49 -23.38 -18.48
N MET A 241 -8.89 -22.31 -17.80
CA MET A 241 -8.21 -21.86 -16.57
C MET A 241 -8.29 -22.95 -15.50
N VAL A 242 -9.49 -23.42 -15.17
CA VAL A 242 -9.68 -24.43 -14.11
C VAL A 242 -8.90 -25.72 -14.43
N LYS A 243 -8.96 -26.22 -15.67
CA LYS A 243 -8.20 -27.43 -16.07
C LYS A 243 -6.69 -27.24 -15.90
N ARG A 244 -6.16 -26.06 -16.26
CA ARG A 244 -4.73 -25.75 -16.16
C ARG A 244 -4.29 -25.67 -14.70
N ASP A 245 -5.06 -24.99 -13.85
CA ASP A 245 -4.54 -24.49 -12.57
C ASP A 245 -5.08 -25.23 -11.32
N ARG A 246 -6.06 -26.13 -11.47
CA ARG A 246 -6.73 -26.83 -10.35
C ARG A 246 -5.82 -27.62 -9.41
N ASN A 247 -4.62 -28.00 -9.84
CA ASN A 247 -3.64 -28.74 -9.03
C ASN A 247 -2.81 -27.82 -8.10
N HIS A 248 -2.82 -26.51 -8.29
CA HIS A 248 -2.06 -25.58 -7.45
C HIS A 248 -2.72 -25.39 -6.08
N PRO A 249 -2.05 -25.72 -4.95
CA PRO A 249 -2.58 -25.46 -3.62
C PRO A 249 -2.76 -23.96 -3.33
N CYS A 250 -1.96 -23.09 -3.96
CA CYS A 250 -2.07 -21.64 -3.78
C CYS A 250 -3.41 -21.07 -4.22
N VAL A 251 -4.04 -21.67 -5.23
CA VAL A 251 -5.34 -21.22 -5.71
C VAL A 251 -6.39 -21.62 -4.68
N VAL A 252 -7.01 -20.63 -4.05
CA VAL A 252 -8.05 -20.82 -3.02
C VAL A 252 -9.41 -20.30 -3.46
N MET A 253 -9.49 -19.60 -4.59
CA MET A 253 -10.74 -19.05 -5.09
C MET A 253 -10.67 -18.90 -6.61
N TRP A 254 -11.77 -19.23 -7.29
CA TRP A 254 -11.93 -18.99 -8.71
C TRP A 254 -12.70 -17.70 -8.94
N SER A 255 -12.26 -16.87 -9.90
CA SER A 255 -13.04 -15.71 -10.33
C SER A 255 -13.52 -15.81 -11.78
N LEU A 256 -14.78 -15.45 -11.99
CA LEU A 256 -15.44 -15.52 -13.31
C LEU A 256 -15.02 -14.38 -14.27
N GLY A 257 -14.19 -13.44 -13.83
CA GLY A 257 -13.73 -12.30 -14.63
C GLY A 257 -13.94 -10.97 -13.92
N ASN A 258 -13.80 -9.88 -14.67
CA ASN A 258 -13.84 -8.51 -14.15
C ASN A 258 -14.73 -7.60 -14.99
N GLU A 259 -15.47 -6.69 -14.34
CA GLU A 259 -16.25 -5.61 -14.98
C GLU A 259 -16.96 -5.96 -16.31
N ALA A 260 -17.50 -7.18 -16.42
CA ALA A 260 -18.12 -7.71 -17.63
C ALA A 260 -19.66 -7.70 -17.57
N GLY A 261 -20.22 -6.97 -16.59
CA GLY A 261 -21.65 -6.87 -16.36
C GLY A 261 -22.18 -8.15 -15.72
N TYR A 262 -23.43 -8.53 -16.00
CA TYR A 262 -24.01 -9.75 -15.43
C TYR A 262 -25.04 -10.38 -16.37
N GLY A 263 -25.22 -11.71 -16.28
CA GLY A 263 -26.25 -12.46 -17.00
C GLY A 263 -26.05 -13.97 -16.93
N SER A 264 -26.92 -14.72 -17.63
CA SER A 264 -26.95 -16.19 -17.62
C SER A 264 -25.66 -16.86 -18.07
N ASN A 265 -24.80 -16.17 -18.81
CA ASN A 265 -23.51 -16.71 -19.20
C ASN A 265 -22.57 -16.94 -17.99
N PHE A 266 -22.64 -16.12 -16.94
CA PHE A 266 -21.85 -16.32 -15.72
C PHE A 266 -22.31 -17.55 -14.93
N ARG A 267 -23.62 -17.84 -14.92
CA ARG A 267 -24.14 -19.08 -14.33
C ARG A 267 -23.60 -20.30 -15.07
N ARG A 268 -23.62 -20.28 -16.41
CA ARG A 268 -23.05 -21.36 -17.24
C ARG A 268 -21.56 -21.54 -17.03
N MET A 269 -20.80 -20.46 -16.86
CA MET A 269 -19.37 -20.53 -16.51
C MET A 269 -19.17 -21.24 -15.16
N LYS A 270 -19.92 -20.83 -14.12
CA LYS A 270 -19.85 -21.48 -12.80
C LYS A 270 -20.27 -22.95 -12.86
N GLU A 271 -21.38 -23.26 -13.53
CA GLU A 271 -21.87 -24.63 -13.71
C GLU A 271 -20.81 -25.52 -14.36
N ALA A 272 -20.17 -25.05 -15.44
CA ALA A 272 -19.09 -25.77 -16.12
C ALA A 272 -17.85 -25.94 -15.21
N ALA A 273 -17.46 -24.89 -14.50
CA ALA A 273 -16.34 -24.94 -13.56
C ALA A 273 -16.59 -25.91 -12.40
N LEU A 274 -17.79 -25.96 -11.85
CA LEU A 274 -18.17 -26.90 -10.77
C LEU A 274 -18.09 -28.37 -11.20
N GLN A 275 -18.28 -28.68 -12.49
CA GLN A 275 -18.06 -30.04 -13.00
C GLN A 275 -16.58 -30.43 -13.03
N LEU A 276 -15.67 -29.44 -13.03
CA LEU A 276 -14.22 -29.65 -13.06
C LEU A 276 -13.62 -29.58 -11.66
N ASP A 277 -14.06 -28.64 -10.83
CA ASP A 277 -13.59 -28.43 -9.48
C ASP A 277 -14.65 -27.73 -8.60
N ALA A 278 -15.09 -28.44 -7.56
CA ALA A 278 -15.99 -27.93 -6.53
C ALA A 278 -15.28 -27.69 -5.19
N SER A 279 -13.95 -27.84 -5.13
CA SER A 279 -13.16 -27.72 -3.89
C SER A 279 -12.82 -26.28 -3.48
N ARG A 280 -13.28 -25.29 -4.24
CA ARG A 280 -12.94 -23.87 -4.06
C ARG A 280 -14.17 -22.98 -4.23
N PRO A 281 -14.31 -21.90 -3.44
CA PRO A 281 -15.35 -20.89 -3.63
C PRO A 281 -15.17 -20.09 -4.92
N PHE A 282 -16.26 -19.50 -5.40
CA PHE A 282 -16.31 -18.63 -6.57
C PHE A 282 -16.47 -17.16 -6.20
N HIS A 283 -15.81 -16.29 -6.97
CA HIS A 283 -15.88 -14.84 -6.88
C HIS A 283 -16.32 -14.20 -8.20
N TYR A 284 -17.24 -13.25 -8.13
CA TYR A 284 -17.47 -12.30 -9.23
C TYR A 284 -18.08 -11.00 -8.70
N GLU A 285 -17.36 -9.88 -8.85
CA GLU A 285 -17.84 -8.56 -8.39
C GLU A 285 -19.17 -8.17 -9.06
N GLY A 286 -19.27 -8.43 -10.38
CA GLY A 286 -20.44 -8.10 -11.17
C GLY A 286 -21.70 -8.88 -10.79
N ASP A 287 -21.61 -9.82 -9.85
CA ASP A 287 -22.76 -10.53 -9.31
C ASP A 287 -23.57 -9.69 -8.32
N TYR A 288 -24.51 -8.93 -8.86
CA TYR A 288 -25.46 -8.16 -8.03
C TYR A 288 -26.61 -9.00 -7.47
N HIS A 289 -26.78 -10.24 -7.95
CA HIS A 289 -27.87 -11.14 -7.55
C HIS A 289 -27.45 -12.13 -6.47
N MET A 290 -26.14 -12.26 -6.24
CA MET A 290 -25.52 -13.14 -5.24
C MET A 290 -25.82 -14.63 -5.48
N ASP A 291 -25.97 -15.02 -6.76
CA ASP A 291 -26.32 -16.38 -7.19
C ASP A 291 -25.19 -17.12 -7.92
N VAL A 292 -24.11 -16.44 -8.31
CA VAL A 292 -22.89 -17.05 -8.88
C VAL A 292 -21.68 -16.87 -7.99
N SER A 293 -21.59 -15.79 -7.22
CA SER A 293 -20.50 -15.58 -6.27
C SER A 293 -20.82 -16.24 -4.93
N ASP A 294 -19.87 -16.96 -4.36
CA ASP A 294 -19.95 -17.51 -3.01
C ASP A 294 -19.56 -16.48 -1.94
N VAL A 295 -18.94 -15.38 -2.36
CA VAL A 295 -18.54 -14.23 -1.53
C VAL A 295 -19.22 -12.95 -2.01
N LEU A 296 -19.54 -12.02 -1.12
CA LEU A 296 -19.89 -10.65 -1.49
C LEU A 296 -18.63 -9.86 -1.82
N SER A 297 -18.56 -9.27 -3.02
CA SER A 297 -17.40 -8.50 -3.45
C SER A 297 -17.78 -7.18 -4.10
N ARG A 298 -16.95 -6.16 -3.86
CA ARG A 298 -17.08 -4.80 -4.39
C ARG A 298 -15.70 -4.23 -4.69
N MET A 299 -15.68 -3.29 -5.63
CA MET A 299 -14.52 -2.45 -5.93
C MET A 299 -14.70 -1.07 -5.29
N TYR A 300 -13.66 -0.59 -4.61
CA TYR A 300 -13.58 0.74 -4.00
C TYR A 300 -14.71 1.11 -3.03
N PRO A 301 -15.23 0.20 -2.17
CA PRO A 301 -16.20 0.58 -1.17
C PRO A 301 -15.55 1.50 -0.12
N SER A 302 -16.21 2.59 0.28
CA SER A 302 -15.76 3.41 1.41
C SER A 302 -15.76 2.59 2.72
N CYS A 303 -14.97 2.99 3.72
CA CYS A 303 -14.98 2.34 5.03
C CYS A 303 -16.39 2.31 5.67
N ASP A 304 -17.17 3.38 5.56
CA ASP A 304 -18.57 3.43 6.05
C ASP A 304 -19.49 2.42 5.36
N TYR A 305 -19.21 2.11 4.09
CA TYR A 305 -19.94 1.09 3.34
C TYR A 305 -19.60 -0.30 3.89
N LEU A 306 -18.32 -0.56 4.14
CA LEU A 306 -17.85 -1.82 4.71
C LEU A 306 -18.36 -2.00 6.15
N GLU A 307 -18.37 -0.97 6.98
CA GLU A 307 -18.95 -1.05 8.33
C GLU A 307 -20.43 -1.46 8.29
N LYS A 308 -21.20 -0.97 7.32
CA LYS A 308 -22.60 -1.36 7.14
C LYS A 308 -22.73 -2.82 6.73
N LEU A 309 -21.89 -3.29 5.82
CA LEU A 309 -21.85 -4.71 5.47
C LEU A 309 -21.48 -5.59 6.66
N GLY A 310 -20.51 -5.17 7.47
CA GLY A 310 -20.08 -5.89 8.67
C GLY A 310 -21.15 -5.98 9.76
N ARG A 311 -22.07 -5.00 9.81
CA ARG A 311 -23.22 -4.97 10.72
C ARG A 311 -24.51 -5.58 10.13
N HIS A 312 -24.44 -6.13 8.93
CA HIS A 312 -25.61 -6.59 8.18
C HIS A 312 -26.69 -5.51 8.04
N GLU A 313 -26.26 -4.28 7.74
CA GLU A 313 -27.16 -3.15 7.51
C GLU A 313 -27.51 -3.00 6.03
N ARG A 314 -28.64 -2.33 5.77
CA ARG A 314 -29.04 -1.98 4.41
C ARG A 314 -28.11 -0.90 3.84
N VAL A 315 -27.53 -1.19 2.68
CA VAL A 315 -26.74 -0.22 1.92
C VAL A 315 -27.63 0.48 0.90
N LYS A 316 -27.75 1.81 1.03
CA LYS A 316 -28.45 2.67 0.07
C LYS A 316 -27.43 3.36 -0.83
N ILE A 317 -27.78 3.56 -2.10
CA ILE A 317 -26.99 4.39 -3.01
C ILE A 317 -27.45 5.83 -2.87
N GLU A 318 -26.57 6.69 -2.39
CA GLU A 318 -26.81 8.12 -2.33
C GLU A 318 -26.79 8.74 -3.76
N PRO A 319 -27.51 9.84 -4.01
CA PRO A 319 -27.59 10.46 -5.34
C PRO A 319 -26.23 10.85 -5.94
N VAL A 320 -25.26 11.23 -5.10
CA VAL A 320 -23.87 11.55 -5.51
C VAL A 320 -23.12 10.28 -5.96
N THR A 321 -23.32 9.16 -5.25
CA THR A 321 -22.80 7.84 -5.62
C THR A 321 -23.38 7.39 -6.96
N LYS A 322 -24.61 7.75 -7.31
CA LYS A 322 -25.22 7.41 -8.62
C LYS A 322 -24.47 8.01 -9.83
N ILE A 323 -23.77 9.14 -9.66
CA ILE A 323 -22.96 9.76 -10.72
C ILE A 323 -21.58 9.07 -10.78
N LEU A 324 -20.97 8.80 -9.62
CA LEU A 324 -19.72 8.01 -9.50
C LEU A 324 -19.89 6.59 -10.06
N ASN A 325 -21.05 5.96 -9.85
CA ASN A 325 -21.40 4.63 -10.35
C ASN A 325 -21.49 4.52 -11.89
N GLN A 326 -21.41 5.65 -12.60
CA GLN A 326 -21.31 5.60 -14.07
C GLN A 326 -19.86 5.44 -14.55
N PHE A 327 -18.88 5.74 -13.70
CA PHE A 327 -17.47 5.87 -14.09
C PHE A 327 -16.51 4.98 -13.28
N ILE A 328 -16.86 4.56 -12.06
CA ILE A 328 -15.90 3.98 -11.11
C ILE A 328 -16.30 2.59 -10.60
N SER A 329 -17.58 2.37 -10.28
CA SER A 329 -18.11 1.09 -9.81
C SER A 329 -19.52 0.90 -10.36
N ASP A 330 -20.03 -0.33 -10.42
CA ASP A 330 -21.41 -0.60 -10.82
C ASP A 330 -22.31 -0.92 -9.58
N ASP A 331 -22.08 -0.21 -8.47
CA ASP A 331 -22.78 -0.45 -7.20
C ASP A 331 -24.31 -0.41 -7.33
N LYS A 332 -24.98 -1.37 -6.67
CA LYS A 332 -26.45 -1.46 -6.51
C LYS A 332 -26.85 -1.43 -5.03
N PRO A 333 -28.06 -0.95 -4.68
CA PRO A 333 -28.52 -0.99 -3.29
C PRO A 333 -28.58 -2.44 -2.83
N LEU A 334 -28.10 -2.70 -1.62
CA LEU A 334 -27.96 -4.05 -1.09
C LEU A 334 -28.77 -4.17 0.21
N ARG A 335 -29.65 -5.16 0.26
CA ARG A 335 -30.37 -5.51 1.50
C ARG A 335 -29.65 -6.65 2.21
N PRO A 336 -29.67 -6.70 3.56
CA PRO A 336 -29.01 -7.75 4.34
C PRO A 336 -29.35 -9.16 3.86
N GLU A 337 -30.63 -9.42 3.59
CA GLU A 337 -31.13 -10.74 3.18
C GLU A 337 -30.53 -11.26 1.85
N GLN A 338 -29.88 -10.39 1.07
CA GLN A 338 -29.22 -10.77 -0.19
C GLN A 338 -27.80 -11.31 0.00
N TYR A 339 -27.15 -11.01 1.13
CA TYR A 339 -25.74 -11.34 1.35
C TYR A 339 -25.45 -11.98 2.71
N THR A 340 -26.41 -11.99 3.65
CA THR A 340 -26.33 -12.84 4.84
C THR A 340 -26.08 -14.29 4.41
N GLY A 341 -25.14 -14.95 5.08
CA GLY A 341 -24.61 -16.27 4.74
C GLY A 341 -23.34 -16.24 3.89
N LYS A 342 -22.82 -15.06 3.50
CA LYS A 342 -21.62 -14.93 2.66
C LYS A 342 -20.56 -14.02 3.28
N PRO A 343 -19.27 -14.42 3.21
CA PRO A 343 -18.17 -13.54 3.57
C PRO A 343 -18.08 -12.36 2.61
N VAL A 344 -17.50 -11.26 3.08
CA VAL A 344 -17.19 -10.06 2.30
C VAL A 344 -15.71 -10.07 1.95
N VAL A 345 -15.40 -10.08 0.65
CA VAL A 345 -14.04 -9.97 0.11
C VAL A 345 -14.00 -8.78 -0.83
N VAL A 346 -13.14 -7.80 -0.57
CA VAL A 346 -13.05 -6.61 -1.40
C VAL A 346 -12.04 -6.85 -2.52
N CYS A 347 -12.49 -7.07 -3.75
CA CYS A 347 -11.58 -7.38 -4.87
C CYS A 347 -10.67 -6.22 -5.29
N GLU A 348 -11.05 -4.97 -5.03
CA GLU A 348 -10.21 -3.79 -5.22
C GLU A 348 -10.51 -2.74 -4.15
N TYR A 349 -9.48 -2.24 -3.47
CA TYR A 349 -9.61 -1.11 -2.54
C TYR A 349 -8.30 -0.34 -2.43
N ALA A 350 -8.32 0.79 -1.71
CA ALA A 350 -7.14 1.63 -1.44
C ALA A 350 -6.32 1.88 -2.72
N HIS A 351 -6.94 2.54 -3.70
CA HIS A 351 -6.36 2.77 -5.01
C HIS A 351 -5.03 3.54 -4.91
N ALA A 352 -3.91 2.89 -5.17
CA ALA A 352 -2.55 3.33 -4.86
C ALA A 352 -1.89 4.14 -5.98
N MET A 353 -2.68 4.88 -6.78
CA MET A 353 -2.18 5.78 -7.81
C MET A 353 -1.21 6.83 -7.27
N GLU A 354 0.07 6.52 -7.44
CA GLU A 354 1.21 7.35 -7.10
C GLU A 354 1.14 7.82 -5.62
N ASN A 355 0.98 9.12 -5.35
CA ASN A 355 0.84 9.63 -3.99
C ASN A 355 -0.59 9.47 -3.46
N SER A 356 -0.91 8.24 -3.04
CA SER A 356 -2.25 7.82 -2.58
C SER A 356 -2.15 6.90 -1.34
N LEU A 357 -3.09 5.96 -1.18
CA LEU A 357 -3.18 5.01 -0.07
C LEU A 357 -3.31 5.68 1.31
N GLY A 358 -3.86 6.90 1.33
CA GLY A 358 -4.32 7.55 2.54
C GLY A 358 -5.44 6.74 3.20
N ASN A 359 -5.52 6.84 4.53
CA ASN A 359 -6.51 6.21 5.40
C ASN A 359 -6.60 4.68 5.37
N PHE A 360 -5.61 4.00 4.76
CA PHE A 360 -5.51 2.54 4.66
C PHE A 360 -5.81 1.80 5.98
N PHE A 361 -5.31 2.32 7.11
CA PHE A 361 -5.54 1.75 8.44
C PHE A 361 -7.03 1.57 8.77
N LYS A 362 -7.93 2.43 8.28
CA LYS A 362 -9.37 2.32 8.52
C LYS A 362 -9.97 1.09 7.85
N TYR A 363 -9.48 0.72 6.66
CA TYR A 363 -9.91 -0.53 6.02
C TYR A 363 -9.49 -1.73 6.86
N ILE A 364 -8.25 -1.71 7.37
CA ILE A 364 -7.75 -2.77 8.24
C ILE A 364 -8.58 -2.87 9.52
N ASP A 365 -8.89 -1.74 10.16
CA ASP A 365 -9.73 -1.69 11.35
C ASP A 365 -11.11 -2.32 11.10
N VAL A 366 -11.71 -2.09 9.93
CA VAL A 366 -12.99 -2.71 9.57
C VAL A 366 -12.83 -4.21 9.32
N PHE A 367 -11.78 -4.61 8.60
CA PHE A 367 -11.52 -6.02 8.29
C PHE A 367 -11.26 -6.85 9.55
N GLU A 368 -10.55 -6.32 10.54
CA GLU A 368 -10.27 -7.03 11.79
C GLU A 368 -11.44 -7.01 12.79
N LYS A 369 -12.41 -6.11 12.61
CA LYS A 369 -13.51 -5.90 13.57
C LYS A 369 -14.71 -6.83 13.38
N TYR A 370 -14.99 -7.26 12.15
CA TYR A 370 -16.20 -8.02 11.82
C TYR A 370 -15.87 -9.41 11.27
N LEU A 371 -16.48 -10.45 11.84
CA LEU A 371 -16.18 -11.85 11.49
C LEU A 371 -16.43 -12.18 10.01
N ASN A 372 -17.44 -11.55 9.41
CA ASN A 372 -17.79 -11.76 8.00
C ASN A 372 -16.90 -10.98 7.02
N MET A 373 -15.92 -10.20 7.50
CA MET A 373 -14.95 -9.53 6.64
C MET A 373 -13.73 -10.43 6.43
N ALA A 374 -13.53 -10.86 5.18
CA ALA A 374 -12.39 -11.70 4.79
C ALA A 374 -11.26 -10.89 4.13
N GLY A 375 -11.25 -9.56 4.31
CA GLY A 375 -10.20 -8.68 3.81
C GLY A 375 -10.40 -8.28 2.34
N GLY A 376 -9.31 -8.07 1.61
CA GLY A 376 -9.37 -7.61 0.23
C GLY A 376 -8.03 -7.44 -0.47
N PHE A 377 -8.07 -6.89 -1.67
CA PHE A 377 -6.91 -6.74 -2.55
C PHE A 377 -6.70 -5.27 -2.93
N ILE A 378 -5.54 -4.72 -2.56
CA ILE A 378 -5.14 -3.35 -2.94
C ILE A 378 -5.09 -3.23 -4.47
N TRP A 379 -5.51 -2.09 -5.02
CA TRP A 379 -5.29 -1.76 -6.43
C TRP A 379 -4.15 -0.74 -6.59
N ASP A 380 -2.99 -1.10 -7.12
CA ASP A 380 -2.51 -2.45 -7.42
C ASP A 380 -1.02 -2.61 -7.05
N PHE A 381 -0.38 -3.69 -7.49
CA PHE A 381 0.99 -3.98 -7.08
C PHE A 381 2.00 -3.02 -7.71
N VAL A 382 1.96 -2.83 -9.04
CA VAL A 382 3.05 -2.19 -9.79
C VAL A 382 2.55 -1.21 -10.84
N ASP A 383 3.22 -0.05 -10.93
CA ASP A 383 3.00 0.89 -12.03
C ASP A 383 3.26 0.26 -13.39
N GLN A 384 2.29 0.40 -14.29
CA GLN A 384 2.40 -0.05 -15.67
C GLN A 384 3.04 1.04 -16.55
N SER A 385 4.24 1.48 -16.18
CA SER A 385 5.00 2.48 -16.92
C SER A 385 6.07 1.83 -17.81
N VAL A 386 6.13 2.24 -19.08
CA VAL A 386 7.07 1.67 -20.05
C VAL A 386 8.37 2.48 -20.04
N ARG A 387 9.50 1.79 -20.10
CA ARG A 387 10.81 2.43 -20.22
C ARG A 387 11.28 2.44 -21.67
N LYS A 388 11.62 3.61 -22.19
CA LYS A 388 12.16 3.79 -23.55
C LYS A 388 13.18 4.93 -23.57
N ASP A 389 14.35 4.68 -24.14
CA ASP A 389 15.44 5.65 -24.25
C ASP A 389 15.84 6.29 -22.90
N GLY A 390 15.81 5.50 -21.82
CA GLY A 390 16.08 5.94 -20.45
C GLY A 390 14.97 6.79 -19.82
N LYS A 391 13.83 6.95 -20.48
CA LYS A 391 12.67 7.69 -19.99
C LYS A 391 11.57 6.75 -19.57
N TRP A 392 10.84 7.16 -18.54
CA TRP A 392 9.63 6.51 -18.09
C TRP A 392 8.42 7.18 -18.74
N LEU A 393 7.61 6.38 -19.43
CA LEU A 393 6.51 6.81 -20.29
C LEU A 393 5.20 6.12 -19.87
N TYR A 394 4.09 6.76 -20.18
CA TYR A 394 2.74 6.24 -19.98
C TYR A 394 1.89 6.45 -21.24
N GLY A 395 0.60 6.14 -21.17
CA GLY A 395 -0.25 6.22 -22.36
C GLY A 395 -0.29 7.62 -22.98
N GLY A 396 -0.26 7.72 -24.30
CA GLY A 396 -0.24 9.00 -25.03
C GLY A 396 1.17 9.43 -25.46
N ASP A 397 2.21 8.74 -24.99
CA ASP A 397 3.61 8.96 -25.40
C ASP A 397 4.02 8.13 -26.64
N PHE A 398 3.09 7.34 -27.20
CA PHE A 398 3.33 6.44 -28.34
C PHE A 398 2.39 6.73 -29.51
N ASP A 399 1.95 7.98 -29.64
CA ASP A 399 1.05 8.46 -30.70
C ASP A 399 -0.30 7.71 -30.77
N GLU A 400 -0.81 7.27 -29.62
CA GLU A 400 -2.09 6.58 -29.53
C GLU A 400 -3.28 7.53 -29.81
N GLU A 401 -4.27 7.08 -30.58
CA GLU A 401 -5.47 7.87 -30.88
C GLU A 401 -6.26 8.22 -29.60
N LYS A 402 -6.29 7.29 -28.63
CA LYS A 402 -6.99 7.42 -27.35
C LYS A 402 -6.13 6.85 -26.24
N SER A 403 -6.13 7.54 -25.11
CA SER A 403 -5.35 7.15 -23.94
C SER A 403 -5.97 7.71 -22.66
N HIS A 404 -5.83 6.97 -21.56
CA HIS A 404 -6.13 7.43 -20.20
C HIS A 404 -4.89 7.95 -19.46
N ARG A 405 -3.79 8.19 -20.19
CA ARG A 405 -2.53 8.78 -19.72
C ARG A 405 -1.92 8.01 -18.55
N TYR A 406 -1.48 8.71 -17.52
CA TYR A 406 -0.84 8.20 -16.32
C TYR A 406 -1.80 7.40 -15.40
N PHE A 407 -3.05 7.12 -15.81
CA PHE A 407 -3.98 6.24 -15.07
C PHE A 407 -3.55 4.76 -15.06
N CYS A 408 -2.42 4.42 -15.69
CA CYS A 408 -1.79 3.11 -15.63
C CYS A 408 -0.70 2.99 -14.53
N ALA A 409 -0.40 4.08 -13.81
CA ALA A 409 0.50 4.08 -12.66
C ALA A 409 -0.31 4.04 -11.36
N ASN A 410 -0.53 2.84 -10.83
CA ASN A 410 -1.44 2.55 -9.72
C ASN A 410 -0.77 1.73 -8.61
N GLY A 411 0.55 1.53 -8.69
CA GLY A 411 1.27 0.57 -7.90
C GLY A 411 1.62 1.05 -6.50
N ILE A 412 1.68 0.11 -5.55
CA ILE A 412 2.42 0.30 -4.30
C ILE A 412 3.94 0.19 -4.51
N VAL A 413 4.38 -0.29 -5.67
CA VAL A 413 5.76 -0.16 -6.17
C VAL A 413 5.80 0.46 -7.56
N ALA A 414 6.88 1.18 -7.85
CA ALA A 414 7.12 1.74 -9.17
C ALA A 414 7.41 0.62 -10.18
N ALA A 415 7.43 0.94 -11.47
CA ALA A 415 7.59 -0.03 -12.54
C ALA A 415 8.90 -0.86 -12.45
N ASP A 416 9.98 -0.28 -11.91
CA ASP A 416 11.24 -0.98 -11.62
C ASP A 416 11.27 -1.78 -10.32
N ARG A 417 10.15 -1.81 -9.58
CA ARG A 417 9.94 -2.40 -8.25
C ARG A 417 10.58 -1.62 -7.09
N SER A 418 11.02 -0.37 -7.33
CA SER A 418 11.34 0.52 -6.22
C SER A 418 10.08 0.82 -5.38
N PRO A 419 10.17 0.85 -4.05
CA PRO A 419 9.00 1.00 -3.20
C PRO A 419 8.43 2.42 -3.31
N HIS A 420 7.12 2.56 -3.52
CA HIS A 420 6.47 3.82 -3.19
C HIS A 420 6.37 3.96 -1.67
N PRO A 421 6.29 5.20 -1.16
CA PRO A 421 6.08 5.42 0.27
C PRO A 421 4.83 4.74 0.84
N SER A 422 3.82 4.49 0.01
CA SER A 422 2.61 3.73 0.37
C SER A 422 2.90 2.30 0.83
N LEU A 423 3.95 1.64 0.30
CA LEU A 423 4.31 0.27 0.68
C LEU A 423 4.63 0.13 2.18
N TYR A 424 5.25 1.15 2.78
CA TYR A 424 5.57 1.12 4.21
C TYR A 424 4.31 1.22 5.08
N GLU A 425 3.27 1.91 4.60
CA GLU A 425 1.95 1.94 5.25
C GLU A 425 1.26 0.57 5.13
N VAL A 426 1.37 -0.09 3.95
CA VAL A 426 0.86 -1.45 3.74
C VAL A 426 1.52 -2.43 4.69
N LYS A 427 2.86 -2.43 4.77
CA LYS A 427 3.61 -3.29 5.69
C LYS A 427 3.14 -3.14 7.13
N LYS A 428 2.94 -1.89 7.57
CA LYS A 428 2.44 -1.59 8.91
C LYS A 428 1.00 -2.04 9.11
N GLY A 429 0.10 -1.73 8.19
CA GLY A 429 -1.32 -2.09 8.29
C GLY A 429 -1.54 -3.61 8.24
N TYR A 430 -0.70 -4.34 7.52
CA TYR A 430 -0.82 -5.80 7.37
C TYR A 430 -0.02 -6.62 8.40
N GLN A 431 0.70 -6.00 9.34
CA GLN A 431 1.52 -6.75 10.29
C GLN A 431 0.72 -7.76 11.14
N ASN A 432 1.32 -8.92 11.43
CA ASN A 432 0.67 -10.02 12.15
C ASN A 432 0.95 -10.04 13.65
N VAL A 433 1.66 -9.04 14.18
CA VAL A 433 1.91 -8.89 15.62
C VAL A 433 1.62 -7.46 16.00
N SER A 434 0.92 -7.22 17.10
CA SER A 434 0.66 -5.86 17.59
C SER A 434 0.83 -5.79 19.10
N PHE A 435 1.24 -4.62 19.57
CA PHE A 435 1.39 -4.33 20.99
C PHE A 435 0.38 -3.27 21.43
N ALA A 436 -0.20 -3.46 22.62
CA ALA A 436 -0.97 -2.44 23.32
C ALA A 436 -0.30 -2.13 24.66
N ALA A 437 -0.32 -0.86 25.06
CA ALA A 437 0.21 -0.45 26.35
C ALA A 437 -0.74 -0.85 27.50
N VAL A 438 -0.20 -1.51 28.53
CA VAL A 438 -0.90 -1.73 29.81
C VAL A 438 -0.41 -0.72 30.84
N ASP A 439 0.92 -0.70 31.07
CA ASP A 439 1.61 0.33 31.83
C ASP A 439 3.01 0.53 31.23
N ILE A 440 3.14 1.58 30.41
CA ILE A 440 4.36 1.84 29.64
C ILE A 440 5.55 2.14 30.58
N LYS A 441 5.31 2.76 31.74
CA LYS A 441 6.40 3.13 32.66
C LYS A 441 6.98 1.91 33.38
N GLU A 442 6.12 0.94 33.66
CA GLU A 442 6.51 -0.36 34.24
C GLU A 442 6.91 -1.39 33.18
N GLY A 443 7.02 -0.98 31.90
CA GLY A 443 7.40 -1.87 30.80
C GLY A 443 6.34 -2.93 30.45
N LYS A 444 5.07 -2.72 30.79
CA LYS A 444 3.99 -3.70 30.59
C LYS A 444 3.18 -3.43 29.33
N PHE A 445 3.11 -4.44 28.47
CA PHE A 445 2.40 -4.41 27.20
C PHE A 445 1.56 -5.69 27.04
N THR A 446 0.49 -5.63 26.26
CA THR A 446 -0.16 -6.82 25.70
C THR A 446 0.41 -7.05 24.32
N VAL A 447 0.89 -8.27 24.04
CA VAL A 447 1.26 -8.70 22.67
C VAL A 447 0.14 -9.59 22.12
N GLN A 448 -0.30 -9.30 20.90
CA GLN A 448 -1.34 -10.06 20.19
C GLN A 448 -0.73 -10.77 18.99
N ASN A 449 -1.01 -12.08 18.89
CA ASN A 449 -0.73 -12.87 17.71
C ASN A 449 -1.90 -12.78 16.72
N LYS A 450 -1.67 -12.23 15.53
CA LYS A 450 -2.65 -12.16 14.44
C LYS A 450 -2.34 -13.12 13.28
N PHE A 451 -1.31 -13.96 13.41
CA PHE A 451 -1.11 -15.08 12.50
C PHE A 451 -2.25 -16.09 12.66
N ALA A 452 -2.55 -16.82 11.59
CA ALA A 452 -3.56 -17.88 11.55
C ALA A 452 -2.99 -19.25 11.96
N PHE A 453 -1.70 -19.50 11.70
CA PHE A 453 -1.06 -20.80 11.94
C PHE A 453 0.28 -20.73 12.69
N THR A 454 0.92 -19.56 12.72
CA THR A 454 2.27 -19.37 13.28
C THR A 454 2.24 -18.95 14.74
N ASN A 455 3.08 -19.56 15.57
CA ASN A 455 3.26 -19.16 16.97
C ASN A 455 4.30 -18.03 17.10
N LEU A 456 4.11 -17.11 18.04
CA LEU A 456 5.05 -15.98 18.22
C LEU A 456 6.44 -16.40 18.70
N SER A 457 6.60 -17.59 19.28
CA SER A 457 7.91 -18.14 19.67
C SER A 457 8.87 -18.40 18.49
N GLU A 458 8.39 -18.31 17.25
CA GLU A 458 9.25 -18.34 16.05
C GLU A 458 9.99 -17.02 15.78
N PHE A 459 9.67 -15.95 16.50
CA PHE A 459 10.22 -14.62 16.27
C PHE A 459 10.93 -14.05 17.50
N THR A 460 11.79 -13.07 17.26
CA THR A 460 12.52 -12.35 18.31
C THR A 460 11.96 -10.94 18.47
N LEU A 461 11.85 -10.46 19.70
CA LEU A 461 11.54 -9.08 20.02
C LEU A 461 12.83 -8.29 20.24
N CYS A 462 13.03 -7.22 19.47
CA CYS A 462 14.01 -6.18 19.73
C CYS A 462 13.28 -4.95 20.28
N TRP A 463 13.77 -4.34 21.35
CA TRP A 463 13.17 -3.13 21.93
C TRP A 463 14.21 -2.05 22.18
N GLN A 464 13.78 -0.78 22.14
CA GLN A 464 14.63 0.38 22.43
C GLN A 464 13.82 1.51 23.09
N VAL A 465 14.46 2.25 23.99
CA VAL A 465 13.94 3.47 24.61
C VAL A 465 14.88 4.63 24.28
N LYS A 466 14.34 5.68 23.65
CA LYS A 466 15.10 6.83 23.17
C LYS A 466 14.59 8.16 23.70
N VAL A 467 15.50 9.12 23.88
CA VAL A 467 15.17 10.55 23.97
C VAL A 467 15.87 11.28 22.83
N GLY A 468 15.09 11.78 21.87
CA GLY A 468 15.65 12.32 20.63
C GLY A 468 16.49 11.28 19.89
N ALA A 469 17.80 11.52 19.77
CA ALA A 469 18.73 10.60 19.09
C ALA A 469 19.46 9.65 20.07
N GLU A 470 19.35 9.90 21.36
CA GLU A 470 20.07 9.14 22.40
C GLU A 470 19.28 7.89 22.76
N ILE A 471 19.95 6.74 22.73
CA ILE A 471 19.42 5.47 23.24
C ILE A 471 19.71 5.46 24.74
N LEU A 472 18.66 5.43 25.55
CA LEU A 472 18.79 5.25 26.99
C LEU A 472 19.00 3.78 27.32
N GLU A 473 18.22 2.91 26.67
CA GLU A 473 18.30 1.47 26.85
C GLU A 473 17.75 0.74 25.63
N GLN A 474 18.21 -0.49 25.40
CA GLN A 474 17.73 -1.38 24.35
C GLN A 474 18.02 -2.83 24.74
N GLY A 475 17.30 -3.77 24.14
CA GLY A 475 17.52 -5.18 24.38
C GLY A 475 16.81 -6.08 23.39
N GLU A 476 17.09 -7.37 23.51
CA GLU A 476 16.41 -8.44 22.78
C GLU A 476 15.77 -9.40 23.78
N ALA A 477 14.62 -9.93 23.41
CA ALA A 477 13.90 -10.94 24.17
C ALA A 477 13.27 -11.95 23.22
N ALA A 478 13.26 -13.22 23.61
CA ALA A 478 12.39 -14.19 22.94
C ALA A 478 10.93 -13.78 23.19
N LEU A 479 10.09 -13.87 22.16
CA LEU A 479 8.66 -13.71 22.37
C LEU A 479 8.10 -14.93 23.12
N PRO A 480 7.12 -14.72 24.02
CA PRO A 480 6.44 -15.84 24.66
C PRO A 480 5.73 -16.71 23.62
N ALA A 481 5.50 -17.98 23.97
CA ALA A 481 4.70 -18.86 23.14
C ALA A 481 3.23 -18.40 23.17
N VAL A 482 2.83 -17.63 22.17
CA VAL A 482 1.46 -17.15 21.98
C VAL A 482 0.87 -17.84 20.75
N PRO A 483 -0.11 -18.75 20.94
CA PRO A 483 -0.80 -19.41 19.84
C PRO A 483 -1.46 -18.42 18.86
N PRO A 484 -1.75 -18.85 17.61
CA PRO A 484 -2.52 -18.07 16.64
C PRO A 484 -3.80 -17.48 17.24
N GLY A 485 -4.07 -16.19 16.98
CA GLY A 485 -5.26 -15.50 17.46
C GLY A 485 -5.28 -15.11 18.95
N GLU A 486 -4.32 -15.56 19.77
CA GLU A 486 -4.28 -15.26 21.20
C GLU A 486 -3.43 -14.01 21.54
N SER A 487 -3.59 -13.51 22.77
CA SER A 487 -2.74 -12.47 23.35
C SER A 487 -2.25 -12.84 24.74
N THR A 488 -1.15 -12.22 25.16
CA THR A 488 -0.62 -12.33 26.51
C THR A 488 0.04 -11.03 26.96
N GLU A 489 0.25 -10.88 28.27
CA GLU A 489 1.04 -9.78 28.80
C GLU A 489 2.54 -10.06 28.67
N LEU A 490 3.28 -9.02 28.28
CA LEU A 490 4.72 -8.99 28.15
C LEU A 490 5.24 -7.87 29.05
N THR A 491 6.23 -8.18 29.89
CA THR A 491 6.90 -7.19 30.74
C THR A 491 8.36 -7.08 30.32
N LEU A 492 8.80 -5.87 30.01
CA LEU A 492 10.19 -5.50 29.77
C LEU A 492 10.76 -4.87 31.03
N ASP A 493 12.01 -5.19 31.36
CA ASP A 493 12.67 -4.62 32.54
C ASP A 493 13.07 -3.17 32.27
N PHE A 494 12.29 -2.24 32.81
CA PHE A 494 12.58 -0.79 32.78
C PHE A 494 13.11 -0.29 34.14
N SER A 495 13.60 -1.17 35.02
CA SER A 495 13.99 -0.82 36.40
C SER A 495 15.11 0.23 36.49
N GLN A 496 15.95 0.36 35.45
CA GLN A 496 17.03 1.35 35.37
C GLN A 496 16.61 2.65 34.67
N LEU A 497 15.39 2.73 34.14
CA LEU A 497 14.89 3.90 33.43
C LEU A 497 14.19 4.87 34.36
N THR A 498 14.34 6.16 34.06
CA THR A 498 13.53 7.21 34.66
C THR A 498 12.83 7.98 33.56
N PHE A 499 11.57 8.34 33.79
CA PHE A 499 10.74 9.02 32.79
C PHE A 499 10.34 10.42 33.26
N PRO A 500 11.27 11.39 33.30
CA PRO A 500 10.93 12.77 33.62
C PRO A 500 9.95 13.32 32.58
N GLY A 501 8.85 13.94 33.04
CA GLY A 501 7.81 14.47 32.15
C GLY A 501 8.24 15.64 31.25
N THR A 502 9.48 16.13 31.43
CA THR A 502 10.10 17.19 30.62
C THR A 502 10.78 16.67 29.35
N LEU A 503 10.94 15.34 29.21
CA LEU A 503 11.54 14.70 28.04
C LEU A 503 10.52 13.78 27.36
N GLU A 504 10.55 13.75 26.03
CA GLU A 504 9.77 12.80 25.25
C GLU A 504 10.57 11.52 25.04
N HIS A 505 10.14 10.45 25.70
CA HIS A 505 10.73 9.13 25.58
C HIS A 505 9.95 8.34 24.54
N VAL A 506 10.65 7.73 23.58
CA VAL A 506 10.06 6.90 22.53
C VAL A 506 10.48 5.46 22.77
N ILE A 507 9.52 4.61 23.08
CA ILE A 507 9.69 3.16 23.19
C ILE A 507 9.33 2.55 21.84
N THR A 508 10.22 1.77 21.25
CA THR A 508 9.95 1.01 20.02
C THR A 508 10.06 -0.47 20.33
N LEU A 509 9.03 -1.24 19.97
CA LEU A 509 8.99 -2.69 20.03
C LEU A 509 8.98 -3.21 18.59
N SER A 510 9.97 -4.03 18.22
CA SER A 510 10.18 -4.53 16.85
C SER A 510 10.24 -6.05 16.88
N VAL A 511 9.43 -6.71 16.07
CA VAL A 511 9.45 -8.17 15.91
C VAL A 511 10.24 -8.49 14.65
N VAL A 512 11.27 -9.34 14.79
CA VAL A 512 12.17 -9.75 13.73
C VAL A 512 12.16 -11.26 13.54
N THR A 513 12.46 -11.71 12.33
CA THR A 513 12.70 -13.13 12.02
C THR A 513 13.87 -13.68 12.86
N ALA A 514 13.70 -14.87 13.44
CA ALA A 514 14.74 -15.52 14.25
C ALA A 514 15.67 -16.46 13.44
N ARG A 515 15.43 -16.58 12.13
CA ARG A 515 16.18 -17.40 11.17
C ARG A 515 15.93 -16.92 9.74
N ASP A 516 16.67 -17.48 8.79
CA ASP A 516 16.36 -17.33 7.37
C ASP A 516 15.06 -18.07 7.01
N TYR A 517 14.21 -17.39 6.25
CA TYR A 517 13.02 -17.91 5.58
C TYR A 517 13.23 -17.82 4.06
N PRO A 518 12.50 -18.58 3.22
CA PRO A 518 12.58 -18.45 1.76
C PRO A 518 12.33 -17.02 1.23
N TRP A 519 11.67 -16.17 2.03
CA TRP A 519 11.30 -14.80 1.67
C TRP A 519 11.97 -13.68 2.51
N ALA A 520 12.69 -14.01 3.59
CA ALA A 520 13.33 -13.04 4.48
C ALA A 520 14.60 -13.62 5.11
N ARG A 521 15.52 -12.75 5.52
CA ARG A 521 16.73 -13.12 6.26
C ARG A 521 16.47 -13.05 7.76
N GLU A 522 17.29 -13.73 8.55
CA GLU A 522 17.34 -13.52 10.00
C GLU A 522 17.54 -12.03 10.33
N GLY A 523 16.76 -11.51 11.29
CA GLY A 523 16.79 -10.11 11.72
C GLY A 523 15.92 -9.15 10.90
N ASP A 524 15.25 -9.60 9.84
CA ASP A 524 14.30 -8.77 9.09
C ASP A 524 13.06 -8.43 9.94
N GLU A 525 12.75 -7.14 10.06
CA GLU A 525 11.59 -6.66 10.84
C GLU A 525 10.27 -6.94 10.10
N ILE A 526 9.35 -7.66 10.76
CA ILE A 526 8.03 -8.03 10.23
C ILE A 526 6.89 -7.21 10.85
N ALA A 527 7.09 -6.68 12.06
CA ALA A 527 6.11 -5.87 12.77
C ALA A 527 6.83 -4.93 13.73
N TRP A 528 6.22 -3.78 14.04
CA TRP A 528 6.71 -2.92 15.11
C TRP A 528 5.58 -2.07 15.68
N ASP A 529 5.72 -1.57 16.91
CA ASP A 529 4.86 -0.53 17.50
C ASP A 529 5.70 0.48 18.29
N GLN A 530 5.17 1.71 18.43
CA GLN A 530 5.83 2.77 19.19
C GLN A 530 4.90 3.43 20.21
N PHE A 531 5.47 3.75 21.36
CA PHE A 531 4.80 4.42 22.46
C PHE A 531 5.62 5.61 22.94
N THR A 532 4.96 6.66 23.42
CA THR A 532 5.62 7.86 23.92
C THR A 532 5.28 8.14 25.38
N ILE A 533 6.28 8.46 26.20
CA ILE A 533 6.10 8.94 27.58
C ILE A 533 6.64 10.37 27.70
N GLY A 534 5.89 11.25 28.34
CA GLY A 534 6.22 12.67 28.45
C GLY A 534 5.85 13.43 27.18
N GLN A 535 6.41 14.64 27.03
CA GLN A 535 6.14 15.51 25.88
C GLN A 535 7.41 16.25 25.47
N TYR A 536 7.52 16.57 24.19
CA TYR A 536 8.60 17.43 23.74
C TYR A 536 8.35 18.86 24.22
N LEU A 537 9.22 19.36 25.09
CA LEU A 537 9.25 20.76 25.48
C LEU A 537 10.37 21.47 24.72
N PRO A 538 10.06 22.47 23.86
CA PRO A 538 11.11 23.27 23.27
C PRO A 538 11.89 23.98 24.38
N LEU A 539 13.22 24.02 24.26
CA LEU A 539 14.07 24.80 25.16
C LEU A 539 13.60 26.25 25.18
N GLN A 540 13.42 26.82 26.38
CA GLN A 540 13.11 28.24 26.53
C GLN A 540 14.27 29.09 25.97
N ALA A 541 13.95 30.25 25.40
CA ALA A 541 14.95 31.19 24.94
C ALA A 541 15.91 31.55 26.09
N GLY A 542 17.21 31.67 25.79
CA GLY A 542 18.23 32.07 26.76
C GLY A 542 18.04 33.49 27.30
N GLU A 543 18.91 33.91 28.23
CA GLU A 543 18.82 35.22 28.89
C GLU A 543 18.72 36.39 27.89
N PRO A 544 17.96 37.45 28.23
CA PRO A 544 17.74 38.58 27.34
C PRO A 544 19.05 39.28 26.98
N GLY A 545 19.22 39.51 25.68
CA GLY A 545 20.32 40.30 25.12
C GLY A 545 20.09 41.79 25.07
N PRO A 546 21.07 42.55 24.56
CA PRO A 546 20.84 43.94 24.21
C PRO A 546 19.72 44.05 23.16
N LYS A 547 18.78 44.98 23.39
CA LYS A 547 17.63 45.23 22.51
C LYS A 547 18.07 45.27 21.04
N PRO A 548 17.41 44.52 20.13
CA PRO A 548 17.75 44.59 18.72
C PRO A 548 17.54 46.01 18.18
N LYS A 549 18.38 46.44 17.25
CA LYS A 549 18.24 47.72 16.57
C LYS A 549 17.32 47.56 15.36
N VAL A 550 16.19 48.26 15.37
CA VAL A 550 15.30 48.36 14.20
C VAL A 550 15.69 49.56 13.35
N THR A 551 15.73 49.37 12.04
CA THR A 551 15.81 50.46 11.06
C THR A 551 14.78 50.24 9.97
N ARG A 552 14.22 51.34 9.47
CA ARG A 552 13.32 51.31 8.31
C ARG A 552 14.07 51.84 7.10
N VAL A 553 14.13 51.03 6.04
CA VAL A 553 14.79 51.40 4.78
C VAL A 553 13.80 51.13 3.66
N ASN A 554 13.30 52.18 3.01
CA ASN A 554 12.26 52.10 1.99
C ASN A 554 11.01 51.35 2.50
N SER A 555 10.62 50.26 1.81
CA SER A 555 9.53 49.36 2.20
C SER A 555 9.98 48.18 3.08
N HIS A 556 11.16 48.24 3.70
CA HIS A 556 11.69 47.17 4.52
C HIS A 556 11.90 47.59 5.97
N ILE A 557 11.73 46.63 6.88
CA ILE A 557 12.21 46.68 8.26
C ILE A 557 13.44 45.81 8.36
N CYS A 558 14.56 46.40 8.77
CA CYS A 558 15.81 45.72 9.03
C CYS A 558 16.02 45.68 10.55
N VAL A 559 16.05 44.47 11.12
CA VAL A 559 16.33 44.23 12.52
C VAL A 559 17.74 43.66 12.66
N HIS A 560 18.56 44.32 13.47
CA HIS A 560 19.93 43.91 13.76
C HIS A 560 20.06 43.44 15.20
N GLN A 561 20.51 42.20 15.41
CA GLN A 561 20.86 41.65 16.70
C GLN A 561 22.39 41.68 16.84
N GLY A 562 22.90 42.82 17.32
CA GLY A 562 24.33 43.12 17.31
C GLY A 562 24.91 43.11 15.89
N ASN A 563 26.14 42.59 15.75
CA ASN A 563 26.80 42.40 14.45
C ASN A 563 26.60 40.99 13.86
N LYS A 564 25.91 40.10 14.60
CA LYS A 564 25.86 38.66 14.28
C LYS A 564 24.69 38.29 13.41
N GLN A 565 23.52 38.90 13.61
CA GLN A 565 22.32 38.53 12.87
C GLN A 565 21.56 39.75 12.35
N ARG A 566 21.09 39.65 11.11
CA ARG A 566 20.25 40.65 10.45
C ARG A 566 19.03 39.97 9.84
N ILE A 567 17.85 40.50 10.14
CA ILE A 567 16.57 40.04 9.59
C ILE A 567 15.93 41.18 8.82
N VAL A 568 15.54 40.92 7.57
CA VAL A 568 14.90 41.92 6.70
C VAL A 568 13.49 41.46 6.36
N ILE A 569 12.48 42.27 6.69
CA ILE A 569 11.07 42.00 6.42
C ILE A 569 10.54 43.04 5.44
N ASP A 570 9.91 42.59 4.35
CA ASP A 570 9.24 43.48 3.40
C ASP A 570 7.82 43.83 3.89
N LEU A 571 7.53 45.13 3.99
CA LEU A 571 6.26 45.64 4.51
C LEU A 571 5.09 45.55 3.51
N LYS A 572 5.36 45.33 2.22
CA LYS A 572 4.34 45.18 1.16
C LYS A 572 3.87 43.74 1.02
N THR A 573 4.77 42.78 1.25
CA THR A 573 4.50 41.33 1.09
C THR A 573 4.43 40.58 2.41
N ALA A 574 4.84 41.19 3.52
CA ALA A 574 5.02 40.53 4.82
C ALA A 574 6.01 39.35 4.79
N ALA A 575 6.85 39.25 3.76
CA ALA A 575 7.81 38.17 3.63
C ALA A 575 9.15 38.53 4.28
N VAL A 576 9.82 37.53 4.86
CA VAL A 576 11.20 37.69 5.36
C VAL A 576 12.15 37.49 4.18
N GLN A 577 12.81 38.57 3.75
CA GLN A 577 13.72 38.61 2.60
C GLN A 577 15.11 38.07 2.93
N GLU A 578 15.55 38.27 4.16
CA GLU A 578 16.92 37.97 4.59
C GLU A 578 16.90 37.46 6.03
N ILE A 579 17.64 36.38 6.27
CA ILE A 579 18.09 35.96 7.60
C ILE A 579 19.60 35.79 7.45
N ALA A 580 20.37 36.85 7.69
CA ALA A 580 21.81 36.83 7.56
C ALA A 580 22.51 36.54 8.89
N LEU A 581 23.55 35.72 8.83
CA LEU A 581 24.40 35.32 9.94
C LEU A 581 25.85 35.67 9.61
N ASP A 582 26.48 36.51 10.43
CA ASP A 582 27.83 37.04 10.21
C ASP A 582 28.03 37.58 8.78
N GLY A 583 26.98 38.18 8.22
CA GLY A 583 26.94 38.76 6.88
C GLY A 583 26.55 37.80 5.75
N ASP A 584 26.40 36.50 6.01
CA ASP A 584 25.99 35.50 5.03
C ASP A 584 24.47 35.26 5.07
N ASN A 585 23.75 35.50 3.98
CA ASN A 585 22.31 35.28 3.93
C ASN A 585 21.98 33.78 3.84
N GLN A 586 21.23 33.27 4.81
CA GLN A 586 20.87 31.87 4.88
C GLN A 586 19.71 31.49 3.94
N LEU A 587 19.11 32.47 3.28
CA LEU A 587 18.02 32.30 2.32
C LEU A 587 18.48 32.69 0.89
N ALA A 588 18.08 31.91 -0.10
CA ALA A 588 18.21 32.23 -1.53
C ALA A 588 16.93 32.89 -2.10
N GLY A 589 15.84 32.91 -1.32
CA GLY A 589 14.58 33.56 -1.66
C GLY A 589 13.74 33.80 -0.40
N PRO A 590 12.68 34.62 -0.48
CA PRO A 590 11.96 35.05 0.70
C PRO A 590 11.18 33.92 1.37
N LEU A 591 11.16 33.92 2.71
CA LEU A 591 10.20 33.14 3.48
C LEU A 591 8.83 33.84 3.42
N LYS A 592 7.88 33.18 2.75
CA LYS A 592 6.53 33.70 2.48
C LYS A 592 5.47 32.67 2.86
N VAL A 593 4.24 33.12 3.10
CA VAL A 593 3.10 32.22 3.33
C VAL A 593 2.89 31.30 2.14
N ASN A 594 2.44 30.06 2.39
CA ASN A 594 2.08 29.08 1.38
C ASN A 594 0.78 28.37 1.76
N PHE A 595 -0.18 28.34 0.84
CA PHE A 595 -1.50 27.73 1.05
C PHE A 595 -1.86 26.64 0.03
N TRP A 596 -0.98 26.33 -0.90
CA TRP A 596 -1.21 25.36 -1.97
C TRP A 596 -0.09 24.33 -2.02
N ARG A 597 -0.38 23.18 -2.64
CA ARG A 597 0.55 22.09 -2.95
C ARG A 597 0.47 21.74 -4.43
N ALA A 598 1.53 21.16 -5.01
CA ALA A 598 1.43 20.61 -6.36
C ALA A 598 0.42 19.46 -6.36
N LEU A 599 -0.69 19.57 -7.10
CA LEU A 599 -1.84 18.68 -6.91
C LEU A 599 -1.46 17.21 -7.13
N THR A 600 -1.84 16.35 -6.18
CA THR A 600 -1.75 14.90 -6.38
C THR A 600 -2.76 14.42 -7.42
N ASP A 601 -2.62 13.20 -7.93
CA ASP A 601 -3.62 12.60 -8.83
C ASP A 601 -5.00 12.58 -8.19
N ASN A 602 -5.05 12.23 -6.91
CA ASN A 602 -6.24 12.27 -6.09
C ASN A 602 -6.83 13.69 -5.94
N ASP A 603 -5.99 14.72 -5.80
CA ASP A 603 -6.46 16.12 -5.74
C ASP A 603 -7.08 16.60 -7.07
N LYS A 604 -6.58 16.08 -8.20
CA LYS A 604 -7.12 16.39 -9.54
C LYS A 604 -8.53 15.82 -9.72
N GLY A 605 -8.84 14.69 -9.08
CA GLY A 605 -10.18 14.12 -9.10
C GLY A 605 -10.64 13.82 -10.54
N TYR A 606 -11.88 14.20 -10.85
CA TYR A 606 -12.43 14.08 -12.21
C TYR A 606 -11.65 14.82 -13.29
N ALA A 607 -10.77 15.77 -12.95
CA ALA A 607 -9.91 16.43 -13.94
C ALA A 607 -8.87 15.46 -14.56
N ASN A 608 -8.65 14.28 -13.96
CA ASN A 608 -7.87 13.20 -14.58
C ASN A 608 -8.54 12.67 -15.86
N PHE A 609 -9.87 12.57 -15.87
CA PHE A 609 -10.64 12.04 -17.01
C PHE A 609 -11.18 13.14 -17.93
N VAL A 610 -11.40 14.34 -17.37
CA VAL A 610 -11.91 15.50 -18.11
C VAL A 610 -11.01 16.71 -17.83
N PRO A 611 -9.87 16.84 -18.55
CA PRO A 611 -8.87 17.88 -18.27
C PRO A 611 -9.41 19.32 -18.23
N GLY A 612 -10.49 19.61 -18.97
CA GLY A 612 -11.16 20.91 -18.95
C GLY A 612 -11.70 21.34 -17.57
N LEU A 613 -11.95 20.38 -16.66
CA LEU A 613 -12.45 20.63 -15.30
C LEU A 613 -11.37 21.14 -14.34
N GLU A 614 -10.08 21.07 -14.69
CA GLU A 614 -8.99 21.57 -13.86
C GLU A 614 -9.19 23.06 -13.49
N LYS A 615 -9.91 23.80 -14.34
CA LYS A 615 -10.26 25.22 -14.10
C LYS A 615 -11.16 25.46 -12.88
N LEU A 616 -11.86 24.43 -12.42
CA LEU A 616 -12.82 24.49 -11.32
C LEU A 616 -12.25 23.99 -9.99
N LEU A 617 -11.04 23.43 -9.99
CA LEU A 617 -10.42 22.87 -8.79
C LEU A 617 -10.11 23.94 -7.74
N ALA A 618 -10.27 23.55 -6.47
CA ALA A 618 -9.95 24.41 -5.34
C ALA A 618 -8.47 24.85 -5.36
N GLY A 619 -7.58 24.06 -5.97
CA GLY A 619 -6.14 24.33 -6.07
C GLY A 619 -5.84 25.72 -6.63
N ARG A 620 -6.62 26.17 -7.62
CA ARG A 620 -6.48 27.53 -8.18
C ARG A 620 -6.79 28.64 -7.19
N THR A 621 -7.75 28.42 -6.29
CA THR A 621 -8.11 29.41 -5.26
C THR A 621 -6.94 29.58 -4.28
N TRP A 622 -6.32 28.48 -3.90
CA TRP A 622 -5.23 28.46 -2.92
C TRP A 622 -3.88 28.88 -3.49
N ARG A 623 -3.62 28.54 -4.76
CA ARG A 623 -2.47 29.07 -5.50
C ARG A 623 -2.53 30.60 -5.60
N ARG A 624 -3.67 31.16 -6.02
CA ARG A 624 -3.89 32.62 -6.01
C ARG A 624 -3.81 33.23 -4.61
N ALA A 625 -4.28 32.53 -3.58
CA ALA A 625 -4.16 33.02 -2.20
C ALA A 625 -2.69 33.10 -1.72
N THR A 626 -1.80 32.35 -2.37
CA THR A 626 -0.36 32.32 -2.12
C THR A 626 0.39 33.37 -2.95
N GLU A 627 -0.04 33.59 -4.20
CA GLU A 627 0.62 34.50 -5.14
C GLU A 627 0.10 35.96 -5.04
N ASP A 628 -1.21 36.15 -4.82
CA ASP A 628 -1.92 37.42 -4.99
C ASP A 628 -2.70 37.85 -3.72
N TYR A 629 -2.00 38.10 -2.63
CA TYR A 629 -2.58 38.74 -1.43
C TYR A 629 -2.07 40.19 -1.26
N ARG A 630 -2.75 40.97 -0.41
CA ARG A 630 -2.33 42.35 -0.08
C ARG A 630 -2.13 42.51 1.42
N VAL A 631 -1.07 43.18 1.84
CA VAL A 631 -0.93 43.66 3.22
C VAL A 631 -1.93 44.81 3.43
N LYS A 632 -2.95 44.59 4.26
CA LYS A 632 -3.99 45.59 4.58
C LYS A 632 -3.50 46.60 5.62
N ASN A 633 -2.81 46.10 6.64
CA ASN A 633 -2.20 46.89 7.70
C ASN A 633 -1.01 46.13 8.30
N TYR A 634 -0.08 46.86 8.89
CA TYR A 634 0.99 46.30 9.72
C TYR A 634 1.20 47.16 10.97
N GLU A 635 1.64 46.54 12.05
CA GLU A 635 1.98 47.19 13.32
C GLU A 635 3.38 46.75 13.76
N ILE A 636 4.16 47.70 14.28
CA ILE A 636 5.49 47.44 14.83
C ILE A 636 5.45 47.81 16.30
N ARG A 637 5.78 46.86 17.17
CA ARG A 637 5.90 47.09 18.61
C ARG A 637 7.31 46.75 19.05
N GLU A 638 7.93 47.70 19.72
CA GLU A 638 9.24 47.51 20.34
C GLU A 638 9.07 47.30 21.83
N THR A 639 9.66 46.23 22.36
CA THR A 639 9.79 46.01 23.80
C THR A 639 11.24 46.17 24.21
N GLU A 640 11.54 46.04 25.51
CA GLU A 640 12.91 46.07 26.01
C GLU A 640 13.76 44.89 25.49
N SER A 641 13.12 43.77 25.12
CA SER A 641 13.79 42.50 24.78
C SER A 641 13.47 41.94 23.40
N ALA A 642 12.56 42.56 22.63
CA ALA A 642 12.16 42.08 21.31
C ALA A 642 11.58 43.18 20.40
N ILE A 643 11.52 42.90 19.10
CA ILE A 643 10.73 43.65 18.13
C ILE A 643 9.66 42.72 17.58
N GLU A 644 8.41 43.16 17.66
CA GLU A 644 7.27 42.50 17.05
C GLU A 644 6.84 43.25 15.79
N VAL A 645 6.67 42.53 14.69
CA VAL A 645 6.06 43.03 13.46
C VAL A 645 4.86 42.16 13.11
N SER A 646 3.67 42.74 13.17
CA SER A 646 2.39 42.07 12.97
C SER A 646 1.70 42.57 11.71
N PHE A 647 1.23 41.66 10.85
CA PHE A 647 0.61 41.93 9.56
C PHE A 647 -0.82 41.38 9.50
N THR A 648 -1.72 42.13 8.87
CA THR A 648 -3.02 41.62 8.42
C THR A 648 -3.02 41.49 6.92
N LEU A 649 -3.15 40.27 6.42
CA LEU A 649 -3.20 39.96 4.99
C LEU A 649 -4.65 39.89 4.51
N SER A 650 -4.92 40.44 3.33
CA SER A 650 -6.24 40.46 2.71
C SER A 650 -6.24 39.63 1.44
N HIS A 651 -7.12 38.63 1.40
CA HIS A 651 -7.49 37.88 0.21
C HIS A 651 -8.89 37.30 0.38
N ARG A 652 -9.65 37.18 -0.72
CA ARG A 652 -11.06 36.73 -0.70
C ARG A 652 -11.30 35.33 -0.13
N ALA A 653 -10.25 34.50 -0.06
CA ALA A 653 -10.33 33.14 0.46
C ALA A 653 -10.37 33.08 2.01
N PHE A 654 -10.09 34.18 2.71
CA PHE A 654 -9.97 34.19 4.17
C PHE A 654 -11.01 35.11 4.84
N ARG A 655 -11.35 34.79 6.09
CA ARG A 655 -12.01 35.69 7.03
C ARG A 655 -10.98 36.41 7.89
N GLU A 656 -9.95 35.68 8.30
CA GLU A 656 -8.80 36.16 9.06
C GLU A 656 -7.55 35.57 8.41
N ASN A 657 -6.52 36.39 8.24
CA ASN A 657 -5.19 35.97 7.83
C ASN A 657 -4.20 36.98 8.40
N THR A 658 -3.46 36.56 9.42
CA THR A 658 -2.47 37.40 10.09
C THR A 658 -1.15 36.67 10.21
N VAL A 659 -0.05 37.43 10.11
CA VAL A 659 1.31 36.93 10.26
C VAL A 659 2.00 37.82 11.30
N ARG A 660 2.70 37.20 12.25
CA ARG A 660 3.44 37.90 13.30
C ARG A 660 4.86 37.37 13.34
N TYR A 661 5.81 38.28 13.35
CA TYR A 661 7.23 38.00 13.57
C TYR A 661 7.65 38.63 14.89
N LEU A 662 8.19 37.84 15.81
CA LEU A 662 8.77 38.31 17.05
C LEU A 662 10.27 37.99 17.06
N ILE A 663 11.08 39.04 17.09
CA ILE A 663 12.54 38.96 16.98
C ILE A 663 13.14 39.28 18.34
N HIS A 664 13.66 38.27 19.02
CA HIS A 664 14.24 38.40 20.37
C HIS A 664 15.67 38.94 20.34
N ALA A 665 16.09 39.68 21.35
CA ALA A 665 17.44 40.27 21.47
C ALA A 665 18.62 39.31 21.21
N ASN A 666 18.58 38.10 21.77
CA ASN A 666 19.64 37.08 21.67
C ASN A 666 19.11 35.71 21.18
N GLY A 667 17.99 35.71 20.47
CA GLY A 667 17.15 34.52 20.38
C GLY A 667 16.60 34.21 19.00
N PRO A 668 15.53 33.41 18.95
CA PRO A 668 14.89 33.01 17.72
C PRO A 668 14.14 34.16 17.04
N LEU A 669 13.97 34.03 15.73
CA LEU A 669 12.82 34.61 15.04
C LEU A 669 11.63 33.69 15.29
N GLU A 670 10.67 34.13 16.11
CA GLU A 670 9.38 33.45 16.24
C GLU A 670 8.46 33.91 15.10
N VAL A 671 7.92 32.93 14.36
CA VAL A 671 6.98 33.11 13.27
C VAL A 671 5.64 32.54 13.71
N GLN A 672 4.59 33.36 13.64
CA GLN A 672 3.21 32.94 13.87
C GLN A 672 2.33 33.30 12.67
N MET A 673 1.45 32.38 12.28
CA MET A 673 0.39 32.64 11.32
C MET A 673 -0.95 32.16 11.88
N ASP A 674 -1.96 33.02 11.83
CA ASP A 674 -3.35 32.71 12.20
C ASP A 674 -4.24 32.89 10.98
N VAL A 675 -4.91 31.82 10.54
CA VAL A 675 -5.84 31.86 9.39
C VAL A 675 -7.20 31.27 9.72
N VAL A 676 -8.25 31.88 9.17
CA VAL A 676 -9.62 31.34 9.14
C VAL A 676 -10.07 31.30 7.68
N PRO A 677 -9.97 30.14 7.00
CA PRO A 677 -10.30 30.02 5.59
C PRO A 677 -11.82 29.97 5.36
N ARG A 678 -12.27 30.37 4.16
CA ARG A 678 -13.68 30.27 3.74
C ARG A 678 -14.02 28.97 3.01
N LYS A 679 -13.00 28.22 2.60
CA LYS A 679 -13.08 26.92 1.92
C LYS A 679 -12.09 25.95 2.57
N ASP A 680 -12.25 24.66 2.32
CA ASP A 680 -11.29 23.67 2.82
C ASP A 680 -9.95 23.84 2.08
N MET A 681 -8.84 23.71 2.80
CA MET A 681 -7.48 24.00 2.31
C MET A 681 -6.71 22.71 2.00
N TYR A 682 -5.72 22.82 1.09
CA TYR A 682 -4.73 21.76 0.89
C TYR A 682 -3.55 21.88 1.85
N GLN A 683 -3.12 23.10 2.18
CA GLN A 683 -1.93 23.34 2.98
C GLN A 683 -2.04 24.67 3.74
N VAL A 684 -1.40 24.74 4.90
CA VAL A 684 -1.24 25.98 5.69
C VAL A 684 0.20 26.03 6.20
N GLY A 685 1.02 26.90 5.63
CA GLY A 685 2.42 26.99 6.03
C GLY A 685 3.17 28.18 5.44
N PHE A 686 4.49 28.03 5.40
CA PHE A 686 5.44 28.93 4.76
C PHE A 686 6.31 28.16 3.76
N SER A 687 6.80 28.85 2.75
CA SER A 687 7.78 28.33 1.80
C SER A 687 8.93 29.32 1.66
N THR A 688 10.15 28.81 1.48
CA THR A 688 11.35 29.60 1.22
C THR A 688 12.28 28.87 0.25
N ARG A 689 13.30 29.58 -0.24
CA ARG A 689 14.41 29.00 -1.00
C ARG A 689 15.68 29.10 -0.17
N LEU A 690 16.41 28.01 -0.07
CA LEU A 690 17.70 27.92 0.60
C LEU A 690 18.82 27.86 -0.45
N PRO A 691 20.01 28.41 -0.16
CA PRO A 691 21.19 28.19 -1.00
C PRO A 691 21.43 26.70 -1.25
N ARG A 692 21.86 26.32 -2.46
CA ARG A 692 22.05 24.91 -2.83
C ARG A 692 23.00 24.13 -1.92
N SER A 693 23.93 24.82 -1.26
CA SER A 693 24.85 24.25 -0.28
C SER A 693 24.16 23.72 0.98
N LYS A 694 22.94 24.14 1.29
CA LYS A 694 22.13 23.73 2.46
C LYS A 694 21.44 22.38 2.25
N GLU A 695 22.20 21.37 1.87
CA GLU A 695 21.64 20.09 1.43
C GLU A 695 21.48 19.04 2.52
N ASN A 696 21.98 19.30 3.74
CA ASN A 696 21.90 18.35 4.85
C ASN A 696 20.67 18.64 5.72
N PHE A 697 19.79 17.65 5.86
CA PHE A 697 18.58 17.74 6.66
C PHE A 697 18.67 16.78 7.83
N ARG A 698 18.37 17.27 9.04
CA ARG A 698 18.23 16.45 10.25
C ARG A 698 16.97 16.86 10.97
N TRP A 699 16.07 15.94 11.29
CA TRP A 699 14.81 16.29 11.95
C TRP A 699 14.44 15.27 13.02
N TYR A 700 13.66 15.71 14.00
CA TYR A 700 12.98 14.84 14.96
C TYR A 700 11.49 14.82 14.65
N GLY A 701 11.00 13.70 14.12
CA GLY A 701 9.62 13.54 13.65
C GLY A 701 9.42 12.17 13.00
N ARG A 702 8.37 12.00 12.20
CA ARG A 702 8.13 10.74 11.49
C ARG A 702 8.99 10.62 10.23
N GLY A 703 9.44 9.41 9.92
CA GLY A 703 10.29 9.12 8.76
C GLY A 703 10.81 7.67 8.71
N PRO A 704 11.88 7.41 7.93
CA PRO A 704 12.60 8.37 7.08
C PRO A 704 11.85 8.73 5.79
N HIS A 705 10.96 7.83 5.33
CA HIS A 705 10.18 7.98 4.11
C HIS A 705 9.09 9.06 4.22
N GLU A 706 8.57 9.47 3.07
CA GLU A 706 7.46 10.40 2.93
C GLU A 706 6.19 9.91 3.65
N ASN A 707 5.54 10.80 4.41
CA ASN A 707 4.29 10.51 5.12
C ASN A 707 3.34 11.73 5.16
N TYR A 708 2.04 11.45 5.26
CA TYR A 708 0.96 12.44 5.28
C TYR A 708 0.00 12.20 6.45
N PRO A 709 -0.88 13.16 6.81
CA PRO A 709 -1.74 13.02 7.99
C PRO A 709 -2.60 11.75 8.03
N ASP A 710 -3.00 11.24 6.87
CA ASP A 710 -3.77 10.01 6.69
C ASP A 710 -2.91 8.81 6.25
N ARG A 711 -1.59 8.97 6.08
CA ARG A 711 -0.64 7.91 5.69
C ARG A 711 0.69 8.09 6.42
N LYS A 712 0.69 7.82 7.73
CA LYS A 712 1.87 8.03 8.60
C LYS A 712 2.09 6.93 9.63
N PHE A 713 1.25 5.91 9.67
CA PHE A 713 1.39 4.85 10.67
C PHE A 713 2.62 3.99 10.41
N GLY A 714 3.01 3.82 9.14
CA GLY A 714 4.23 3.15 8.71
C GLY A 714 5.52 3.94 9.00
N ALA A 715 5.42 5.19 9.43
CA ALA A 715 6.57 6.06 9.68
C ALA A 715 6.87 6.18 11.19
N LYS A 716 8.00 5.60 11.63
CA LYS A 716 8.49 5.67 13.02
C LYS A 716 8.85 7.11 13.39
N LEU A 717 8.59 7.48 14.64
CA LEU A 717 9.13 8.67 15.27
C LEU A 717 10.60 8.42 15.66
N ASN A 718 11.52 9.23 15.12
CA ASN A 718 12.95 9.16 15.44
C ASN A 718 13.67 10.45 15.01
N VAL A 719 14.96 10.56 15.30
CA VAL A 719 15.85 11.56 14.70
C VAL A 719 16.47 10.98 13.44
N TYR A 720 16.13 11.56 12.29
CA TYR A 720 16.63 11.16 10.98
C TYR A 720 17.63 12.18 10.44
N LYS A 721 18.53 11.72 9.56
CA LYS A 721 19.47 12.56 8.81
C LYS A 721 19.49 12.08 7.36
N LEU A 722 19.18 12.96 6.41
CA LEU A 722 19.20 12.70 4.97
C LEU A 722 19.72 13.94 4.22
N THR A 723 20.17 13.75 3.00
CA THR A 723 20.41 14.83 2.04
C THR A 723 19.13 15.19 1.29
N VAL A 724 19.08 16.36 0.65
CA VAL A 724 17.92 16.79 -0.14
C VAL A 724 17.54 15.77 -1.24
N THR A 725 18.52 15.07 -1.84
CA THR A 725 18.30 14.06 -2.88
C THR A 725 17.67 12.77 -2.36
N GLU A 726 17.76 12.52 -1.06
CA GLU A 726 17.12 11.38 -0.39
C GLU A 726 15.75 11.75 0.20
N LEU A 727 15.37 13.04 0.18
CA LEU A 727 14.13 13.52 0.77
C LEU A 727 12.92 13.41 -0.15
N TYR A 728 13.07 13.58 -1.46
CA TYR A 728 11.91 13.60 -2.35
C TYR A 728 11.67 12.27 -3.02
N HIS A 729 10.42 12.00 -3.40
CA HIS A 729 10.04 10.81 -4.16
C HIS A 729 9.62 11.24 -5.56
N LEU A 730 10.13 10.55 -6.59
CA LEU A 730 9.80 10.84 -7.99
C LEU A 730 8.67 9.92 -8.47
N TYR A 731 7.44 10.40 -8.31
CA TYR A 731 6.23 9.82 -8.92
C TYR A 731 6.22 10.08 -10.43
N MET A 732 5.73 9.15 -11.26
CA MET A 732 5.85 9.23 -12.74
C MET A 732 5.33 10.54 -13.30
N ARG A 733 4.16 10.94 -12.81
CA ARG A 733 3.66 12.29 -12.95
C ARG A 733 4.11 13.10 -11.72
N PRO A 734 5.00 14.08 -11.89
CA PRO A 734 5.40 14.96 -10.82
C PRO A 734 4.20 15.62 -10.10
N GLN A 735 4.25 15.60 -8.77
CA GLN A 735 3.21 16.07 -7.86
C GLN A 735 3.78 16.32 -6.46
N GLU A 736 2.98 16.85 -5.53
CA GLU A 736 3.39 17.00 -4.13
C GLU A 736 3.96 15.68 -3.60
N ASN A 737 5.15 15.77 -3.00
CA ASN A 737 5.87 14.62 -2.46
C ASN A 737 6.85 15.08 -1.36
N GLY A 738 7.44 14.14 -0.64
CA GLY A 738 8.48 14.37 0.37
C GLY A 738 7.96 15.04 1.65
N ASN A 739 6.68 14.98 1.97
CA ASN A 739 6.20 15.50 3.25
C ASN A 739 6.65 14.61 4.44
N ARG A 740 6.95 15.23 5.58
CA ARG A 740 7.20 14.57 6.87
C ARG A 740 6.30 15.19 7.90
N THR A 741 5.63 14.36 8.68
CA THR A 741 4.69 14.79 9.71
C THR A 741 5.27 14.72 11.13
N ASP A 742 4.55 15.35 12.06
CA ASP A 742 4.80 15.31 13.49
C ASP A 742 6.25 15.76 13.84
N VAL A 743 6.76 16.78 13.16
CA VAL A 743 8.14 17.27 13.30
C VAL A 743 8.24 18.26 14.46
N ARG A 744 9.01 17.89 15.50
CA ARG A 744 9.31 18.75 16.65
C ARG A 744 10.33 19.81 16.29
N TRP A 745 11.38 19.42 15.57
CA TRP A 745 12.38 20.33 15.03
C TRP A 745 13.01 19.79 13.75
N LEU A 746 13.45 20.71 12.90
CA LEU A 746 14.18 20.49 11.66
C LEU A 746 15.47 21.32 11.68
N ARG A 747 16.60 20.74 11.28
CA ARG A 747 17.87 21.42 11.02
C ARG A 747 18.18 21.28 9.54
N VAL A 748 18.56 22.38 8.90
CA VAL A 748 19.05 22.39 7.52
C VAL A 748 20.39 23.11 7.50
N SER A 749 21.44 22.45 7.00
CA SER A 749 22.81 22.97 7.06
C SER A 749 23.63 22.68 5.81
N ASP A 750 24.71 23.43 5.67
CA ASP A 750 25.80 23.09 4.75
C ASP A 750 26.69 21.97 5.33
N ASN A 751 27.71 21.57 4.56
CA ASN A 751 28.69 20.55 4.98
C ASN A 751 29.59 21.01 6.13
N ALA A 752 29.65 22.32 6.42
CA ALA A 752 30.34 22.87 7.58
C ALA A 752 29.43 22.94 8.83
N GLY A 753 28.17 22.50 8.72
CA GLY A 753 27.20 22.52 9.81
C GLY A 753 26.47 23.86 10.01
N ARG A 754 26.79 24.88 9.21
CA ARG A 754 26.16 26.20 9.31
C ARG A 754 24.77 26.16 8.70
N GLY A 755 23.77 26.65 9.42
CA GLY A 755 22.40 26.30 9.09
C GLY A 755 21.31 27.13 9.75
N LEU A 756 20.09 26.65 9.55
CA LEU A 756 18.91 27.06 10.30
C LEU A 756 18.35 25.86 11.06
N LYS A 757 17.90 26.09 12.29
CA LYS A 757 17.04 25.18 13.04
C LYS A 757 15.66 25.79 13.16
N ILE A 758 14.66 25.05 12.71
CA ILE A 758 13.24 25.34 12.84
C ILE A 758 12.68 24.47 13.96
N THR A 759 12.02 25.06 14.95
CA THR A 759 11.47 24.32 16.11
C THR A 759 10.00 24.66 16.30
N ASP A 760 9.15 23.64 16.44
CA ASP A 760 7.76 23.83 16.84
C ASP A 760 7.68 24.49 18.22
N THR A 761 6.83 25.49 18.31
CA THR A 761 6.48 26.15 19.59
C THR A 761 4.96 26.30 19.74
N GLY A 762 4.20 25.71 18.81
CA GLY A 762 2.75 25.70 18.83
C GLY A 762 2.15 24.46 19.49
N GLY A 763 2.94 23.38 19.68
CA GLY A 763 2.51 22.12 20.28
C GLY A 763 1.66 21.24 19.34
N GLN A 764 1.51 21.65 18.08
CA GLN A 764 0.82 20.87 17.05
C GLN A 764 1.78 20.06 16.18
N TYR A 765 3.10 20.26 16.37
CA TYR A 765 4.17 19.78 15.53
C TYR A 765 4.09 20.29 14.09
N LEU A 766 5.25 20.36 13.44
CA LEU A 766 5.39 20.86 12.08
C LEU A 766 5.30 19.71 11.08
N ASN A 767 5.09 20.09 9.83
CA ASN A 767 5.40 19.26 8.68
C ASN A 767 6.43 19.97 7.81
N PHE A 768 7.20 19.22 7.05
CA PHE A 768 8.10 19.81 6.06
C PHE A 768 8.27 18.94 4.84
N SER A 769 8.56 19.59 3.72
CA SER A 769 9.08 18.98 2.49
C SER A 769 10.21 19.85 1.94
N ALA A 770 11.14 19.22 1.21
CA ALA A 770 12.23 19.95 0.57
C ALA A 770 12.61 19.33 -0.77
N TRP A 771 12.89 20.19 -1.75
CA TRP A 771 13.14 19.79 -3.13
C TRP A 771 14.24 20.63 -3.77
N PRO A 772 15.04 20.06 -4.68
CA PRO A 772 15.97 20.82 -5.52
C PRO A 772 15.28 21.43 -6.75
N PHE A 773 13.98 21.72 -6.66
CA PHE A 773 13.16 22.33 -7.71
C PHE A 773 12.04 23.16 -7.09
N SER A 774 11.46 24.06 -7.87
CA SER A 774 10.35 24.91 -7.47
C SER A 774 9.05 24.12 -7.42
N GLN A 775 8.14 24.55 -6.54
CA GLN A 775 6.80 23.98 -6.46
C GLN A 775 6.02 24.19 -7.78
N GLU A 776 6.31 25.27 -8.49
CA GLU A 776 5.75 25.55 -9.81
C GLU A 776 6.27 24.60 -10.89
N ALA A 777 7.57 24.28 -10.89
CA ALA A 777 8.14 23.26 -11.79
C ALA A 777 7.54 21.88 -11.49
N LEU A 778 7.42 21.53 -10.20
CA LEU A 778 6.78 20.29 -9.74
C LEU A 778 5.33 20.16 -10.23
N ALA A 779 4.57 21.25 -10.20
CA ALA A 779 3.17 21.27 -10.64
C ALA A 779 3.01 21.31 -12.18
N ALA A 780 4.03 21.78 -12.91
CA ALA A 780 3.97 21.93 -14.36
C ALA A 780 4.44 20.70 -15.12
N ALA A 781 5.40 19.96 -14.56
CA ALA A 781 5.95 18.77 -15.19
C ALA A 781 4.89 17.64 -15.29
N THR A 782 4.88 16.98 -16.43
CA THR A 782 4.03 15.82 -16.72
C THR A 782 4.79 14.51 -16.67
N HIS A 783 6.13 14.57 -16.75
CA HIS A 783 7.02 13.43 -16.60
C HIS A 783 8.18 13.73 -15.67
N ILE A 784 8.68 12.71 -14.97
CA ILE A 784 9.86 12.85 -14.10
C ILE A 784 11.10 13.38 -14.81
N HIS A 785 11.30 13.04 -16.08
CA HIS A 785 12.46 13.48 -16.86
C HIS A 785 12.39 14.95 -17.30
N GLU A 786 11.26 15.63 -17.08
CA GLU A 786 11.10 17.07 -17.32
C GLU A 786 11.52 17.92 -16.10
N LEU A 787 11.63 17.32 -14.91
CA LEU A 787 12.08 18.02 -13.72
C LEU A 787 13.58 18.30 -13.79
N GLN A 788 13.94 19.58 -13.73
CA GLN A 788 15.32 20.02 -13.67
C GLN A 788 15.69 20.44 -12.27
N VAL A 789 16.90 20.05 -11.85
CA VAL A 789 17.50 20.54 -10.61
C VAL A 789 17.82 22.02 -10.76
N GLU A 790 17.31 22.83 -9.85
CA GLU A 790 17.52 24.28 -9.77
C GLU A 790 18.71 24.62 -8.84
N ASP A 791 19.15 25.88 -8.86
CA ASP A 791 20.29 26.41 -8.10
C ASP A 791 19.97 26.74 -6.62
N PHE A 792 18.80 26.31 -6.15
CA PHE A 792 18.34 26.45 -4.78
C PHE A 792 17.60 25.20 -4.31
N ILE A 793 17.32 25.14 -3.00
CA ILE A 793 16.45 24.14 -2.40
C ILE A 793 15.16 24.82 -1.93
N THR A 794 14.01 24.40 -2.46
CA THR A 794 12.71 24.79 -1.91
C THR A 794 12.52 24.08 -0.56
N LEU A 795 12.15 24.82 0.48
CA LEU A 795 11.77 24.28 1.78
C LEU A 795 10.36 24.76 2.13
N ASN A 796 9.45 23.83 2.41
CA ASN A 796 8.13 24.11 2.95
C ASN A 796 8.09 23.77 4.44
N ILE A 797 7.47 24.64 5.24
CA ILE A 797 7.30 24.50 6.69
C ILE A 797 5.81 24.70 6.98
N ASP A 798 5.12 23.61 7.26
CA ASP A 798 3.66 23.61 7.33
C ASP A 798 3.16 23.30 8.74
N LEU A 799 2.04 23.92 9.11
CA LEU A 799 1.24 23.44 10.24
C LEU A 799 0.67 22.06 9.93
N ARG A 800 0.12 21.91 8.73
CA ARG A 800 -0.46 20.68 8.20
C ARG A 800 -0.76 20.83 6.72
N GLN A 801 -0.75 19.70 6.03
CA GLN A 801 -1.41 19.51 4.74
C GLN A 801 -2.73 18.75 4.96
N CYS A 802 -3.64 18.74 3.98
CA CYS A 802 -4.71 17.75 3.98
C CYS A 802 -4.16 16.36 3.63
N GLY A 803 -4.93 15.32 3.91
CA GLY A 803 -4.58 13.96 3.52
C GLY A 803 -4.35 13.78 2.01
N VAL A 804 -3.81 12.63 1.63
CA VAL A 804 -3.62 12.23 0.23
C VAL A 804 -4.80 11.42 -0.30
N GLY A 805 -5.58 10.77 0.57
CA GLY A 805 -6.74 9.99 0.16
C GLY A 805 -6.40 8.70 -0.59
N GLY A 806 -7.41 8.06 -1.18
CA GLY A 806 -7.20 6.86 -1.99
C GLY A 806 -8.36 5.86 -2.02
N ASP A 807 -9.48 6.11 -1.35
CA ASP A 807 -10.64 5.18 -1.34
C ASP A 807 -11.17 4.93 -2.75
N SER A 808 -11.06 5.90 -3.66
CA SER A 808 -11.60 5.84 -5.02
C SER A 808 -10.54 6.19 -6.08
N PRO A 809 -10.59 5.57 -7.27
CA PRO A 809 -9.64 5.80 -8.35
C PRO A 809 -9.49 7.27 -8.74
N GLY A 810 -8.28 7.80 -8.52
CA GLY A 810 -7.90 9.16 -8.89
C GLY A 810 -8.73 10.25 -8.20
N ILE A 811 -9.33 9.96 -7.03
CA ILE A 811 -10.14 10.89 -6.25
C ILE A 811 -9.71 10.82 -4.79
N ALA A 812 -9.36 11.98 -4.19
CA ALA A 812 -8.91 12.03 -2.80
C ALA A 812 -9.90 11.46 -1.79
N ALA A 813 -11.20 11.67 -1.98
CA ALA A 813 -12.25 11.11 -1.10
C ALA A 813 -11.93 11.30 0.41
N LEU A 814 -11.35 12.45 0.78
CA LEU A 814 -10.80 12.65 2.12
C LEU A 814 -11.85 12.46 3.21
N HIS A 815 -11.49 11.69 4.24
CA HIS A 815 -12.26 11.61 5.47
C HIS A 815 -12.16 12.93 6.22
N ASP A 816 -13.17 13.24 7.02
CA ASP A 816 -13.39 14.58 7.55
C ASP A 816 -12.28 15.08 8.48
N GLU A 817 -11.65 14.19 9.24
CA GLU A 817 -10.52 14.45 10.14
C GLU A 817 -9.23 14.83 9.41
N PHE A 818 -9.09 14.43 8.13
CA PHE A 818 -7.90 14.70 7.31
C PHE A 818 -8.06 15.92 6.41
N LYS A 819 -9.17 16.66 6.54
CA LYS A 819 -9.41 17.94 5.86
C LYS A 819 -8.90 19.11 6.72
N ILE A 820 -8.35 20.13 6.06
CA ILE A 820 -8.15 21.44 6.69
C ILE A 820 -9.43 22.25 6.52
N LYS A 821 -10.33 22.17 7.52
CA LYS A 821 -11.71 22.64 7.41
C LYS A 821 -11.85 24.16 7.29
N LYS A 822 -12.81 24.58 6.46
CA LYS A 822 -13.31 25.96 6.36
C LYS A 822 -13.90 26.45 7.68
N ASN A 823 -13.86 27.76 7.88
CA ASN A 823 -14.40 28.49 9.03
C ASN A 823 -13.83 28.05 10.40
N GLN A 824 -12.72 27.32 10.42
CA GLN A 824 -11.98 26.98 11.64
C GLN A 824 -10.69 27.79 11.69
N LYS A 825 -10.27 28.19 12.90
CA LYS A 825 -9.01 28.92 13.09
C LYS A 825 -7.85 27.91 13.11
N HIS A 826 -6.87 28.12 12.23
CA HIS A 826 -5.63 27.36 12.17
C HIS A 826 -4.48 28.27 12.58
N ARG A 827 -3.71 27.83 13.58
CA ARG A 827 -2.59 28.59 14.16
C ARG A 827 -1.29 27.82 13.98
N LEU A 828 -0.35 28.39 13.24
CA LEU A 828 1.03 27.93 13.11
C LEU A 828 1.92 28.78 14.00
N ARG A 829 2.81 28.17 14.79
CA ARG A 829 3.87 28.88 15.52
C ARG A 829 5.15 28.07 15.56
N PHE A 830 6.25 28.65 15.09
CA PHE A 830 7.57 28.04 15.17
C PHE A 830 8.65 29.11 15.37
N THR A 831 9.84 28.66 15.73
CA THR A 831 11.03 29.51 15.85
C THR A 831 12.08 29.13 14.83
N ILE A 832 12.83 30.11 14.34
CA ILE A 832 14.03 29.92 13.51
C ILE A 832 15.23 30.43 14.29
N THR A 833 16.24 29.58 14.47
CA THR A 833 17.55 29.94 15.04
C THR A 833 18.68 29.55 14.09
N SER A 834 19.80 30.25 14.18
CA SER A 834 21.05 29.81 13.55
C SER A 834 21.60 28.54 14.20
N ILE A 835 22.33 27.73 13.43
CA ILE A 835 23.17 26.63 13.93
C ILE A 835 24.55 26.66 13.30
#